data_AF-A0A2N0XK54-F1
#
_entry.id   AF-A0A2N0XK54-F1
#
_cell.length_a   1.000
_cell.length_b   1.000
_cell.length_c   1.000
_cell.angle_alpha   90.00
_cell.angle_beta   90.00
_cell.angle_gamma   90.00
#
_symmetry.space_group_name_H-M   'P 1'
#
loop_
_entity.id
_entity.type
_entity.pdbx_description
1 polymer ?
#
loop_
_entity_poly.entity_id
_entity_poly.type
_entity_poly.pdbx_seq_one_letter_code
_entity_poly.pdbx_strand_id
1 'polypeptide(L)'
;MQKTPILLSTIILGVGIQTPMIATAGAAAPAKACIVSRDTGAKYCLEAGQRSGYSLPSYIRGHDVDVIAPEGLGVMLSDWDNLSYNRLAVFERHTHNEAMEHVLARNGRYLDFSNPRSMRVVSTAKPDEACIVSRQTGAEYCLKAGQRSGYSLPYYIRGHQVDVIAPEGLAVMLSDWDNLSYNRLAVFTKDTNNEDMKNVRAYNGRDIDFSHPRSMRVLSRATVPTNKQLIQDFNDFTNQLSRGSWGLVDFDNNGQPVTEDDKDTFVEGREILFQVKWTERTLRGFLGDDNFESLKTNIGVDEIRSLVEDYCPAKLEVGTHGTYGRNFNAGYTSELDSDTYHCQRGSSIYADGNSYALNFSGNASTVVIESFLPTVPGATYELDVDYQKRNYNTSVNPDQAFRELVVQVSSDIEEVAVQGLTDIETDSHTGYLPINKPFNASDLDGGFAQAKVTFKADRFYTPISLKDTGHADSYGILVTKVVSDETMANPFEVACQMFHPNDPELQKECLTSTGKPTVTPESCDLSIDENLGNFVVNKPGYRAENEPFRYVPQNIFHHKNYYSVGKGGVVTLNLAYNGVYSGCDVQNKTLSLDEFTGNNWDFQRFAEQGLTKVLLACEQDNEAVLNWETLETTFPDNLLITNHKINKSFNDDKYSSCKLRAIRFVDRTHKIPSYQPGYSAISDGFDIRNLKLN
;
A
#
# COMPACT_ATOMS: atom_id res chain seq x y z
N MET A 1 -4.49 -78.38 31.91
CA MET A 1 -3.18 -78.07 32.54
C MET A 1 -2.80 -76.65 32.14
N GLN A 2 -2.94 -75.71 33.09
CA GLN A 2 -2.49 -74.34 32.95
C GLN A 2 -0.96 -74.31 32.83
N LYS A 3 -0.44 -73.51 31.91
CA LYS A 3 0.94 -73.00 31.97
C LYS A 3 0.94 -71.52 31.63
N THR A 4 1.04 -70.72 32.68
CA THR A 4 1.54 -69.35 32.68
C THR A 4 2.99 -69.35 32.20
N PRO A 5 3.41 -68.41 31.34
CA PRO A 5 4.80 -68.03 31.24
C PRO A 5 5.11 -66.80 32.08
N ILE A 6 6.27 -66.89 32.72
CA ILE A 6 6.93 -65.94 33.60
C ILE A 6 7.62 -64.86 32.76
N LEU A 7 7.56 -63.61 33.23
CA LEU A 7 8.33 -62.46 32.74
C LEU A 7 9.84 -62.66 32.93
N LEU A 8 10.65 -62.17 31.98
CA LEU A 8 11.83 -61.37 32.33
C LEU A 8 12.23 -60.41 31.20
N SER A 9 12.51 -59.19 31.63
CA SER A 9 12.78 -57.89 30.99
C SER A 9 13.61 -57.82 29.71
N THR A 10 13.25 -56.88 28.83
CA THR A 10 14.23 -56.09 28.07
C THR A 10 13.73 -54.65 27.92
N ILE A 11 14.65 -53.72 28.18
CA ILE A 11 14.52 -52.26 28.24
C ILE A 11 14.15 -51.70 26.86
N ILE A 12 13.13 -50.84 26.78
CA ILE A 12 12.88 -49.96 25.62
C ILE A 12 12.81 -48.52 26.13
N LEU A 13 13.73 -47.70 25.63
CA LEU A 13 13.73 -46.25 25.81
C LEU A 13 12.44 -45.65 25.23
N GLY A 14 11.69 -44.96 26.08
CA GLY A 14 10.54 -44.17 25.64
C GLY A 14 10.99 -42.91 24.92
N VAL A 15 10.84 -42.89 23.60
CA VAL A 15 10.71 -41.64 22.85
C VAL A 15 9.22 -41.34 22.81
N GLY A 16 8.80 -40.38 23.62
CA GLY A 16 7.45 -39.84 23.57
C GLY A 16 7.24 -39.13 22.25
N ILE A 17 6.42 -39.71 21.38
CA ILE A 17 5.86 -39.01 20.22
C ILE A 17 4.82 -38.04 20.80
N GLN A 18 5.22 -36.80 21.03
CA GLN A 18 4.25 -35.71 21.11
C GLN A 18 3.76 -35.45 19.69
N THR A 19 2.57 -35.97 19.39
CA THR A 19 1.76 -35.47 18.28
C THR A 19 1.59 -33.95 18.44
N PRO A 20 1.90 -33.13 17.41
CA PRO A 20 1.55 -31.72 17.47
C PRO A 20 0.03 -31.61 17.58
N MET A 21 -0.45 -31.03 18.69
CA MET A 21 -1.78 -30.46 18.72
C MET A 21 -1.80 -29.36 17.66
N ILE A 22 -2.43 -29.63 16.53
CA ILE A 22 -2.92 -28.60 15.64
C ILE A 22 -3.91 -27.78 16.48
N ALA A 23 -3.45 -26.64 16.99
CA ALA A 23 -4.34 -25.59 17.44
C ALA A 23 -5.04 -25.10 16.17
N THR A 24 -6.21 -25.68 15.89
CA THR A 24 -7.17 -25.03 15.00
C THR A 24 -7.43 -23.65 15.62
N ALA A 25 -7.00 -22.59 14.93
CA ALA A 25 -7.54 -21.27 15.18
C ALA A 25 -9.05 -21.40 14.99
N GLY A 26 -9.78 -21.54 16.11
CA GLY A 26 -11.23 -21.58 16.08
C GLY A 26 -11.69 -20.27 15.46
N ALA A 27 -12.52 -20.36 14.42
CA ALA A 27 -13.24 -19.20 13.89
C ALA A 27 -13.74 -18.37 15.08
N ALA A 28 -13.31 -17.10 15.14
CA ALA A 28 -13.73 -16.19 16.21
C ALA A 28 -15.26 -16.27 16.32
N ALA A 29 -15.77 -16.45 17.54
CA ALA A 29 -17.20 -16.51 17.77
C ALA A 29 -17.85 -15.23 17.17
N PRO A 30 -19.00 -15.34 16.48
CA PRO A 30 -19.62 -14.18 15.84
C PRO A 30 -19.83 -13.07 16.86
N ALA A 31 -19.43 -11.85 16.51
CA ALA A 31 -19.55 -10.68 17.38
C ALA A 31 -21.01 -10.50 17.84
N LYS A 32 -21.19 -10.23 19.14
CA LYS A 32 -22.51 -10.06 19.77
C LYS A 32 -22.65 -8.66 20.34
N ALA A 33 -23.85 -8.10 20.22
CA ALA A 33 -24.21 -6.87 20.90
C ALA A 33 -25.19 -7.16 22.03
N CYS A 34 -25.07 -6.43 23.13
CA CYS A 34 -25.70 -6.74 24.41
C CYS A 34 -26.39 -5.52 25.03
N ILE A 35 -27.42 -5.79 25.83
CA ILE A 35 -27.85 -4.90 26.92
C ILE A 35 -27.40 -5.47 28.26
N VAL A 36 -27.05 -4.60 29.21
CA VAL A 36 -26.58 -4.96 30.55
C VAL A 36 -27.45 -4.29 31.59
N SER A 37 -28.12 -5.07 32.43
CA SER A 37 -28.90 -4.59 33.56
C SER A 37 -28.02 -3.87 34.56
N ARG A 38 -28.35 -2.62 34.91
CA ARG A 38 -27.68 -1.85 35.97
C ARG A 38 -28.05 -2.36 37.35
N ASP A 39 -29.25 -2.93 37.49
CA ASP A 39 -29.73 -3.48 38.77
C ASP A 39 -29.01 -4.77 39.17
N THR A 40 -28.64 -5.60 38.19
CA THR A 40 -28.19 -6.99 38.43
C THR A 40 -26.88 -7.37 37.74
N GLY A 41 -26.37 -6.54 36.83
CA GLY A 41 -25.22 -6.86 35.97
C GLY A 41 -25.51 -7.93 34.91
N ALA A 42 -26.74 -8.46 34.83
CA ALA A 42 -27.11 -9.50 33.88
C ALA A 42 -27.03 -8.99 32.44
N LYS A 43 -26.45 -9.79 31.54
CA LYS A 43 -26.29 -9.45 30.11
C LYS A 43 -27.28 -10.25 29.27
N TYR A 44 -27.90 -9.60 28.29
CA TYR A 44 -28.64 -10.25 27.22
C TYR A 44 -28.03 -9.86 25.87
N CYS A 45 -27.45 -10.85 25.18
CA CYS A 45 -26.66 -10.64 23.97
C CYS A 45 -27.26 -11.42 22.79
N LEU A 46 -27.21 -10.80 21.62
CA LEU A 46 -27.69 -11.38 20.36
C LEU A 46 -26.66 -11.14 19.24
N GLU A 47 -26.69 -12.00 18.22
CA GLU A 47 -25.89 -11.85 16.99
C GLU A 47 -26.62 -10.98 15.95
N ALA A 48 -25.90 -10.49 14.94
CA ALA A 48 -26.49 -9.74 13.84
C ALA A 48 -27.70 -10.46 13.22
N GLY A 49 -28.80 -9.72 13.05
CA GLY A 49 -30.04 -10.25 12.48
C GLY A 49 -30.96 -10.94 13.49
N GLN A 50 -30.45 -11.39 14.64
CA GLN A 50 -31.24 -11.99 15.72
C GLN A 50 -32.05 -10.94 16.49
N ARG A 51 -33.19 -11.38 17.05
CA ARG A 51 -34.08 -10.57 17.88
C ARG A 51 -34.51 -11.34 19.14
N SER A 52 -34.99 -10.60 20.13
CA SER A 52 -35.69 -11.19 21.27
C SER A 52 -36.95 -11.94 20.81
N GLY A 53 -37.52 -12.73 21.72
CA GLY A 53 -38.89 -13.21 21.54
C GLY A 53 -39.91 -12.05 21.50
N TYR A 54 -41.19 -12.35 21.72
CA TYR A 54 -42.23 -11.31 21.80
C TYR A 54 -41.86 -10.20 22.78
N SER A 55 -41.20 -10.54 23.89
CA SER A 55 -40.59 -9.61 24.83
C SER A 55 -39.16 -10.05 25.15
N LEU A 56 -38.38 -9.14 25.73
CA LEU A 56 -37.13 -9.48 26.43
C LEU A 56 -37.40 -10.50 27.55
N PRO A 57 -36.42 -11.34 27.91
CA PRO A 57 -36.53 -12.25 29.04
C PRO A 57 -36.87 -11.52 30.35
N SER A 58 -37.64 -12.16 31.22
CA SER A 58 -38.15 -11.56 32.46
C SER A 58 -37.07 -11.04 33.41
N TYR A 59 -35.84 -11.56 33.34
CA TYR A 59 -34.73 -11.15 34.20
C TYR A 59 -34.04 -9.83 33.78
N ILE A 60 -34.41 -9.26 32.62
CA ILE A 60 -33.84 -8.01 32.10
C ILE A 60 -34.90 -7.07 31.51
N ARG A 61 -36.11 -7.57 31.23
CA ARG A 61 -37.22 -6.78 30.66
C ARG A 61 -37.64 -5.65 31.60
N GLY A 62 -37.52 -4.42 31.14
CA GLY A 62 -37.91 -3.22 31.90
C GLY A 62 -36.95 -2.82 33.02
N HIS A 63 -35.74 -3.39 33.07
CA HIS A 63 -34.65 -2.92 33.94
C HIS A 63 -34.02 -1.66 33.36
N ASP A 64 -33.32 -0.87 34.18
CA ASP A 64 -32.38 0.13 33.68
C ASP A 64 -31.20 -0.59 33.04
N VAL A 65 -30.89 -0.28 31.77
CA VAL A 65 -29.80 -0.94 31.05
C VAL A 65 -28.78 0.03 30.46
N ASP A 66 -27.55 -0.47 30.26
CA ASP A 66 -26.55 0.09 29.34
C ASP A 66 -26.46 -0.80 28.08
N VAL A 67 -26.07 -0.22 26.94
CA VAL A 67 -25.87 -0.94 25.67
C VAL A 67 -24.37 -1.11 25.41
N ILE A 68 -23.96 -2.33 25.03
CA ILE A 68 -22.60 -2.64 24.57
C ILE A 68 -22.69 -3.27 23.18
N ALA A 69 -22.32 -2.52 22.14
CA ALA A 69 -22.25 -3.00 20.77
C ALA A 69 -20.81 -2.90 20.22
N PRO A 70 -20.22 -4.00 19.71
CA PRO A 70 -18.97 -3.94 18.95
C PRO A 70 -19.10 -3.09 17.68
N GLU A 71 -17.97 -2.66 17.12
CA GLU A 71 -17.94 -1.95 15.84
C GLU A 71 -18.62 -2.78 14.73
N GLY A 72 -19.41 -2.12 13.89
CA GLY A 72 -20.22 -2.76 12.85
C GLY A 72 -21.55 -3.35 13.32
N LEU A 73 -21.86 -3.33 14.63
CA LEU A 73 -23.15 -3.75 15.19
C LEU A 73 -23.86 -2.63 15.96
N GLY A 74 -25.20 -2.70 15.97
CA GLY A 74 -26.05 -1.81 16.77
C GLY A 74 -27.19 -2.57 17.42
N VAL A 75 -27.60 -2.10 18.60
CA VAL A 75 -28.74 -2.62 19.34
C VAL A 75 -29.97 -1.77 19.05
N MET A 76 -30.94 -2.35 18.36
CA MET A 76 -32.26 -1.75 18.16
C MET A 76 -33.17 -2.09 19.33
N LEU A 77 -33.64 -1.07 20.05
CA LEU A 77 -34.53 -1.22 21.20
C LEU A 77 -35.92 -0.69 20.92
N SER A 78 -36.89 -1.21 21.67
CA SER A 78 -38.23 -0.64 21.82
C SER A 78 -38.64 -0.59 23.29
N ASP A 79 -39.33 0.47 23.68
CA ASP A 79 -39.99 0.61 24.98
C ASP A 79 -41.22 -0.30 25.11
N TRP A 80 -41.68 -0.89 24.00
CA TRP A 80 -42.83 -1.81 23.95
C TRP A 80 -42.42 -3.26 23.67
N ASP A 81 -43.33 -4.17 24.01
CA ASP A 81 -43.22 -5.55 23.56
C ASP A 81 -43.28 -5.60 22.02
N ASN A 82 -42.53 -6.55 21.46
CA ASN A 82 -42.50 -6.90 20.05
C ASN A 82 -42.21 -5.74 19.08
N LEU A 83 -41.05 -5.09 19.16
CA LEU A 83 -40.49 -4.12 18.19
C LEU A 83 -41.54 -3.37 17.34
N SER A 84 -42.54 -2.80 18.00
CA SER A 84 -43.83 -2.45 17.39
C SER A 84 -44.00 -0.95 17.18
N TYR A 85 -44.97 -0.56 16.34
CA TYR A 85 -45.37 0.83 16.10
C TYR A 85 -44.23 1.78 15.67
N ASN A 86 -43.14 1.24 15.13
CA ASN A 86 -41.91 1.98 14.81
C ASN A 86 -41.36 2.79 16.00
N ARG A 87 -41.66 2.36 17.24
CA ARG A 87 -41.08 2.91 18.49
C ARG A 87 -39.70 2.33 18.69
N LEU A 88 -38.80 2.65 17.76
CA LEU A 88 -37.51 1.99 17.60
C LEU A 88 -36.40 3.02 17.53
N ALA A 89 -35.31 2.78 18.25
CA ALA A 89 -34.05 3.50 18.13
C ALA A 89 -32.90 2.49 18.09
N VAL A 90 -31.80 2.86 17.43
CA VAL A 90 -30.60 2.02 17.31
C VAL A 90 -29.47 2.69 18.09
N PHE A 91 -28.79 1.91 18.92
CA PHE A 91 -27.71 2.35 19.80
C PHE A 91 -26.43 1.60 19.43
N GLU A 92 -25.35 2.35 19.22
CA GLU A 92 -24.04 1.84 18.78
C GLU A 92 -23.00 2.01 19.89
N ARG A 93 -21.89 1.27 19.79
CA ARG A 93 -20.79 1.31 20.75
C ARG A 93 -21.29 1.10 22.19
N HIS A 94 -20.60 1.69 23.16
CA HIS A 94 -21.06 1.73 24.54
C HIS A 94 -21.99 2.94 24.73
N THR A 95 -23.27 2.70 24.98
CA THR A 95 -24.26 3.75 25.26
C THR A 95 -24.77 3.62 26.69
N HIS A 96 -24.56 4.66 27.49
CA HIS A 96 -25.03 4.73 28.87
C HIS A 96 -26.55 4.98 28.97
N ASN A 97 -27.17 4.47 30.02
CA ASN A 97 -28.60 4.57 30.30
C ASN A 97 -29.19 5.98 30.12
N GLU A 98 -28.51 7.00 30.65
CA GLU A 98 -28.96 8.40 30.63
C GLU A 98 -29.08 8.95 29.20
N ALA A 99 -28.27 8.44 28.27
CA ALA A 99 -28.33 8.80 26.85
C ALA A 99 -29.53 8.19 26.10
N MET A 100 -30.27 7.28 26.74
CA MET A 100 -31.42 6.58 26.17
C MET A 100 -32.78 7.15 26.60
N GLU A 101 -32.82 8.10 27.55
CA GLU A 101 -34.06 8.66 28.12
C GLU A 101 -34.85 9.59 27.17
N HIS A 102 -34.16 10.21 26.20
CA HIS A 102 -34.77 11.20 25.30
C HIS A 102 -34.27 11.05 23.85
N VAL A 103 -34.71 10.00 23.18
CA VAL A 103 -34.19 9.61 21.85
C VAL A 103 -35.27 9.73 20.79
N LEU A 104 -34.94 10.36 19.67
CA LEU A 104 -35.83 10.43 18.51
C LEU A 104 -36.01 9.03 17.90
N ALA A 105 -37.18 8.45 18.08
CA ALA A 105 -37.54 7.14 17.54
C ALA A 105 -37.93 7.21 16.06
N ARG A 106 -37.93 6.05 15.38
CA ARG A 106 -38.32 5.92 13.96
C ARG A 106 -39.74 6.42 13.63
N ASN A 107 -40.63 6.52 14.61
CA ASN A 107 -41.97 7.08 14.43
C ASN A 107 -42.01 8.62 14.54
N GLY A 108 -40.86 9.29 14.67
CA GLY A 108 -40.74 10.74 14.70
C GLY A 108 -41.02 11.38 16.07
N ARG A 109 -41.11 10.59 17.16
CA ARG A 109 -41.31 11.10 18.52
C ARG A 109 -40.06 10.86 19.37
N TYR A 110 -39.79 11.75 20.31
CA TYR A 110 -38.80 11.52 21.37
C TYR A 110 -39.39 10.55 22.40
N LEU A 111 -38.71 9.42 22.61
CA LEU A 111 -39.12 8.34 23.50
C LEU A 111 -37.97 7.96 24.44
N ASP A 112 -38.32 7.25 25.50
CA ASP A 112 -37.40 6.71 26.49
C ASP A 112 -37.14 5.22 26.23
N PHE A 113 -35.88 4.86 26.04
CA PHE A 113 -35.39 3.49 25.81
C PHE A 113 -34.50 2.98 26.94
N SER A 114 -34.38 3.71 28.05
CA SER A 114 -33.59 3.33 29.24
C SER A 114 -34.10 2.03 29.88
N ASN A 115 -35.40 1.73 29.72
CA ASN A 115 -36.08 0.50 30.18
C ASN A 115 -36.72 -0.30 29.02
N PRO A 116 -35.94 -0.97 28.16
CA PRO A 116 -36.47 -1.60 26.97
C PRO A 116 -37.30 -2.85 27.28
N ARG A 117 -38.23 -3.17 26.37
CA ARG A 117 -39.07 -4.37 26.43
C ARG A 117 -38.84 -5.35 25.29
N SER A 118 -38.24 -4.92 24.19
CA SER A 118 -37.84 -5.80 23.09
C SER A 118 -36.57 -5.29 22.41
N MET A 119 -35.81 -6.21 21.79
CA MET A 119 -34.49 -5.95 21.23
C MET A 119 -34.27 -6.69 19.90
N ARG A 120 -33.51 -6.08 18.99
CA ARG A 120 -32.90 -6.73 17.84
C ARG A 120 -31.47 -6.23 17.66
N VAL A 121 -30.55 -7.12 17.27
CA VAL A 121 -29.22 -6.67 16.85
C VAL A 121 -29.23 -6.51 15.34
N VAL A 122 -28.84 -5.32 14.89
CA VAL A 122 -28.75 -4.95 13.49
C VAL A 122 -27.29 -4.76 13.12
N SER A 123 -26.95 -5.07 11.88
CA SER A 123 -25.69 -4.62 11.31
C SER A 123 -25.74 -3.10 11.17
N THR A 124 -24.81 -2.41 11.81
CA THR A 124 -24.55 -0.98 11.60
C THR A 124 -23.29 -0.76 10.78
N ALA A 125 -22.62 -1.84 10.37
CA ALA A 125 -21.69 -1.82 9.25
C ALA A 125 -22.43 -1.17 8.08
N LYS A 126 -22.06 0.10 7.82
CA LYS A 126 -22.51 0.80 6.62
C LYS A 126 -22.03 -0.05 5.44
N PRO A 127 -22.83 -0.21 4.38
CA PRO A 127 -22.25 -0.72 3.14
C PRO A 127 -21.03 0.14 2.81
N ASP A 128 -19.92 -0.48 2.42
CA ASP A 128 -18.69 0.23 2.07
C ASP A 128 -19.02 1.18 0.92
N GLU A 129 -19.24 2.44 1.27
CA GLU A 129 -19.50 3.54 0.37
C GLU A 129 -18.46 4.61 0.69
N ALA A 130 -17.79 5.09 -0.35
CA ALA A 130 -16.91 6.22 -0.24
C ALA A 130 -17.62 7.45 -0.80
N CYS A 131 -17.42 8.59 -0.15
CA CYS A 131 -18.22 9.78 -0.35
C CYS A 131 -17.34 10.98 -0.67
N ILE A 132 -17.95 11.95 -1.35
CA ILE A 132 -17.52 13.35 -1.27
C ILE A 132 -18.54 14.14 -0.47
N VAL A 133 -18.07 15.05 0.37
CA VAL A 133 -18.90 15.88 1.26
C VAL A 133 -18.71 17.34 0.90
N SER A 134 -19.79 18.00 0.48
CA SER A 134 -19.79 19.42 0.16
C SER A 134 -19.50 20.26 1.40
N ARG A 135 -18.40 21.01 1.41
CA ARG A 135 -18.09 22.01 2.45
C ARG A 135 -19.08 23.17 2.48
N GLN A 136 -19.75 23.42 1.36
CA GLN A 136 -20.69 24.53 1.23
C GLN A 136 -22.04 24.22 1.87
N THR A 137 -22.46 22.95 1.85
CA THR A 137 -23.84 22.55 2.18
C THR A 137 -23.93 21.38 3.15
N GLY A 138 -22.82 20.69 3.45
CA GLY A 138 -22.80 19.43 4.19
C GLY A 138 -23.41 18.25 3.43
N ALA A 139 -23.81 18.43 2.17
CA ALA A 139 -24.41 17.37 1.37
C ALA A 139 -23.36 16.32 0.98
N GLU A 140 -23.71 15.05 1.15
CA GLU A 140 -22.86 13.91 0.78
C GLU A 140 -23.29 13.31 -0.55
N TYR A 141 -22.32 12.85 -1.34
CA TYR A 141 -22.55 12.01 -2.51
C TYR A 141 -21.67 10.78 -2.41
N CYS A 142 -22.31 9.63 -2.15
CA CYS A 142 -21.67 8.36 -1.86
C CYS A 142 -21.90 7.34 -2.98
N LEU A 143 -20.90 6.51 -3.24
CA LEU A 143 -20.94 5.42 -4.22
C LEU A 143 -20.24 4.18 -3.65
N LYS A 144 -20.63 3.00 -4.12
CA LYS A 144 -19.97 1.72 -3.78
C LYS A 144 -18.78 1.44 -4.69
N ALA A 145 -17.90 0.53 -4.28
CA ALA A 145 -16.83 0.00 -5.14
C ALA A 145 -17.38 -0.43 -6.52
N GLY A 146 -16.68 -0.02 -7.58
CA GLY A 146 -17.06 -0.27 -8.97
C GLY A 146 -18.11 0.68 -9.54
N GLN A 147 -18.76 1.51 -8.71
CA GLN A 147 -19.74 2.50 -9.18
C GLN A 147 -19.08 3.83 -9.55
N ARG A 148 -19.72 4.55 -10.47
CA ARG A 148 -19.32 5.89 -10.91
C ARG A 148 -20.51 6.83 -10.96
N SER A 149 -20.22 8.14 -10.92
CA SER A 149 -21.19 9.16 -11.27
C SER A 149 -21.66 8.97 -12.72
N GLY A 150 -22.76 9.65 -13.07
CA GLY A 150 -23.16 9.83 -14.46
C GLY A 150 -22.10 10.60 -15.28
N TYR A 151 -22.54 11.26 -16.35
CA TYR A 151 -21.62 12.12 -17.13
C TYR A 151 -20.98 13.20 -16.24
N SER A 152 -21.74 13.76 -15.31
CA SER A 152 -21.26 14.67 -14.27
C SER A 152 -21.76 14.23 -12.90
N LEU A 153 -21.12 14.73 -11.84
CA LEU A 153 -21.68 14.75 -10.50
C LEU A 153 -23.04 15.48 -10.48
N PRO A 154 -23.93 15.13 -9.53
CA PRO A 154 -25.20 15.82 -9.35
C PRO A 154 -25.03 17.32 -9.12
N TYR A 155 -26.00 18.11 -9.57
CA TYR A 155 -25.92 19.58 -9.53
C TYR A 155 -25.67 20.16 -8.13
N TYR A 156 -26.11 19.49 -7.07
CA TYR A 156 -26.02 19.96 -5.69
C TYR A 156 -24.64 19.78 -5.06
N ILE A 157 -23.70 19.13 -5.76
CA ILE A 157 -22.33 18.90 -5.30
C ILE A 157 -21.26 19.12 -6.38
N ARG A 158 -21.65 19.13 -7.66
CA ARG A 158 -20.75 19.34 -8.79
C ARG A 158 -20.03 20.69 -8.71
N GLY A 159 -18.70 20.66 -8.70
CA GLY A 159 -17.87 21.86 -8.62
C GLY A 159 -17.91 22.55 -7.25
N HIS A 160 -18.53 21.94 -6.24
CA HIS A 160 -18.40 22.41 -4.86
C HIS A 160 -17.01 22.11 -4.33
N GLN A 161 -16.60 22.86 -3.31
CA GLN A 161 -15.50 22.42 -2.45
C GLN A 161 -15.95 21.19 -1.69
N VAL A 162 -15.23 20.10 -1.81
CA VAL A 162 -15.55 18.85 -1.12
C VAL A 162 -14.40 18.32 -0.28
N ASP A 163 -14.74 17.56 0.76
CA ASP A 163 -13.84 16.60 1.41
C ASP A 163 -14.13 15.20 0.88
N VAL A 164 -13.13 14.32 0.86
CA VAL A 164 -13.29 12.90 0.54
C VAL A 164 -13.38 12.12 1.85
N ILE A 165 -14.38 11.24 1.94
CA ILE A 165 -14.45 10.18 2.94
C ILE A 165 -14.20 8.86 2.19
N ALA A 166 -13.07 8.22 2.46
CA ALA A 166 -12.67 6.95 1.87
C ALA A 166 -12.38 5.96 3.00
N PRO A 167 -13.40 5.18 3.42
CA PRO A 167 -13.25 4.15 4.44
C PRO A 167 -12.21 3.09 4.05
N GLU A 168 -11.72 2.37 5.06
CA GLU A 168 -10.76 1.28 4.85
C GLU A 168 -11.29 0.25 3.83
N GLY A 169 -10.42 -0.19 2.92
CA GLY A 169 -10.80 -1.07 1.81
C GLY A 169 -11.40 -0.35 0.58
N LEU A 170 -11.64 0.96 0.62
CA LEU A 170 -12.15 1.74 -0.51
C LEU A 170 -11.24 2.92 -0.89
N ALA A 171 -11.50 3.46 -2.08
CA ALA A 171 -10.92 4.71 -2.52
C ALA A 171 -11.85 5.51 -3.44
N VAL A 172 -11.66 6.82 -3.47
CA VAL A 172 -12.40 7.73 -4.35
C VAL A 172 -11.49 8.21 -5.49
N MET A 173 -11.88 7.92 -6.73
CA MET A 173 -11.28 8.51 -7.92
C MET A 173 -12.08 9.76 -8.32
N LEU A 174 -11.41 10.91 -8.42
CA LEU A 174 -12.03 12.17 -8.85
C LEU A 174 -11.45 12.66 -10.17
N SER A 175 -12.24 13.48 -10.88
CA SER A 175 -11.79 14.32 -11.97
C SER A 175 -12.31 15.75 -11.80
N ASP A 176 -11.49 16.73 -12.14
CA ASP A 176 -11.90 18.13 -12.27
C ASP A 176 -12.80 18.36 -13.50
N TRP A 177 -12.87 17.38 -14.41
CA TRP A 177 -13.70 17.40 -15.61
C TRP A 177 -14.88 16.44 -15.53
N ASP A 178 -15.84 16.67 -16.42
CA ASP A 178 -16.95 15.74 -16.61
C ASP A 178 -16.42 14.40 -17.18
N ASN A 179 -17.13 13.32 -16.86
CA ASN A 179 -16.99 11.99 -17.44
C ASN A 179 -15.63 11.29 -17.24
N LEU A 180 -14.90 11.60 -16.16
CA LEU A 180 -13.60 11.00 -15.81
C LEU A 180 -12.63 11.02 -17.01
N SER A 181 -12.50 12.17 -17.67
CA SER A 181 -11.90 12.30 -19.00
C SER A 181 -10.44 12.77 -19.00
N TYR A 182 -9.75 12.54 -20.12
CA TYR A 182 -8.38 13.02 -20.40
C TYR A 182 -7.31 12.59 -19.39
N ASN A 183 -7.53 11.48 -18.69
CA ASN A 183 -6.67 10.99 -17.59
C ASN A 183 -6.37 12.08 -16.54
N ARG A 184 -7.27 13.08 -16.40
CA ARG A 184 -7.25 14.08 -15.33
C ARG A 184 -7.88 13.45 -14.10
N LEU A 185 -7.25 12.40 -13.61
CA LEU A 185 -7.78 11.51 -12.59
C LEU A 185 -6.77 11.44 -11.43
N ALA A 186 -7.29 11.48 -10.21
CA ALA A 186 -6.52 11.16 -9.01
C ALA A 186 -7.35 10.27 -8.10
N VAL A 187 -6.68 9.42 -7.32
CA VAL A 187 -7.31 8.48 -6.40
C VAL A 187 -6.93 8.81 -4.97
N PHE A 188 -7.94 8.83 -4.10
CA PHE A 188 -7.86 9.16 -2.69
C PHE A 188 -8.22 7.92 -1.88
N THR A 189 -7.22 7.30 -1.24
CA THR A 189 -7.33 6.00 -0.54
C THR A 189 -7.61 6.12 0.96
N LYS A 190 -7.79 7.35 1.43
CA LYS A 190 -8.11 7.69 2.81
C LYS A 190 -8.92 8.98 2.83
N ASP A 191 -9.51 9.27 3.98
CA ASP A 191 -10.15 10.56 4.21
C ASP A 191 -9.18 11.69 3.87
N THR A 192 -9.60 12.51 2.90
CA THR A 192 -8.75 13.55 2.31
C THR A 192 -9.48 14.86 2.34
N ASN A 193 -8.90 15.82 3.04
CA ASN A 193 -9.47 17.15 3.14
C ASN A 193 -9.30 17.92 1.82
N ASN A 194 -10.22 18.85 1.52
CA ASN A 194 -10.22 19.67 0.31
C ASN A 194 -8.85 20.24 -0.08
N GLU A 195 -8.10 20.72 0.91
CA GLU A 195 -6.80 21.35 0.73
C GLU A 195 -5.73 20.40 0.19
N ASP A 196 -5.81 19.12 0.56
CA ASP A 196 -4.88 18.09 0.13
C ASP A 196 -5.22 17.59 -1.29
N MET A 197 -6.33 18.06 -1.86
CA MET A 197 -6.76 17.77 -3.24
C MET A 197 -6.37 18.83 -4.27
N LYS A 198 -5.78 19.97 -3.85
CA LYS A 198 -5.51 21.12 -4.74
C LYS A 198 -4.28 21.01 -5.64
N ASN A 199 -3.36 20.12 -5.32
CA ASN A 199 -2.12 19.92 -6.10
C ASN A 199 -1.75 18.44 -6.10
N VAL A 200 -2.58 17.63 -6.76
CA VAL A 200 -2.42 16.18 -6.81
C VAL A 200 -1.90 15.78 -8.17
N ARG A 201 -0.84 14.97 -8.19
CA ARG A 201 -0.30 14.39 -9.42
C ARG A 201 -1.36 13.47 -10.02
N ALA A 202 -1.94 13.89 -11.13
CA ALA A 202 -2.96 13.13 -11.84
C ALA A 202 -2.34 12.06 -12.74
N TYR A 203 -3.18 11.13 -13.22
CA TYR A 203 -2.75 10.02 -14.10
C TYR A 203 -2.13 10.49 -15.41
N ASN A 204 -2.46 11.70 -15.89
CA ASN A 204 -1.83 12.30 -17.06
C ASN A 204 -0.49 13.00 -16.77
N GLY A 205 0.10 12.80 -15.59
CA GLY A 205 1.40 13.34 -15.23
C GLY A 205 1.39 14.86 -14.99
N ARG A 206 0.25 15.47 -14.66
CA ARG A 206 0.18 16.89 -14.28
C ARG A 206 -0.35 17.04 -12.86
N ASP A 207 0.08 18.07 -12.15
CA ASP A 207 -0.53 18.42 -10.88
C ASP A 207 -1.85 19.15 -11.17
N ILE A 208 -2.95 18.60 -10.66
CA ILE A 208 -4.31 19.08 -10.91
C ILE A 208 -5.01 19.33 -9.57
N ASP A 209 -5.90 20.31 -9.58
CA ASP A 209 -6.81 20.62 -8.48
C ASP A 209 -8.09 19.78 -8.59
N PHE A 210 -8.25 18.81 -7.68
CA PHE A 210 -9.44 17.97 -7.54
C PHE A 210 -10.36 18.45 -6.41
N SER A 211 -10.08 19.61 -5.81
CA SER A 211 -10.86 20.15 -4.69
C SER A 211 -12.25 20.64 -5.13
N HIS A 212 -12.51 20.73 -6.45
CA HIS A 212 -13.80 21.08 -7.05
C HIS A 212 -14.20 20.05 -8.13
N PRO A 213 -14.45 18.78 -7.75
CA PRO A 213 -14.60 17.71 -8.73
C PRO A 213 -15.89 17.86 -9.54
N ARG A 214 -15.86 17.32 -10.75
CA ARG A 214 -17.01 17.26 -11.67
C ARG A 214 -17.47 15.85 -11.98
N SER A 215 -16.64 14.84 -11.76
CA SER A 215 -17.02 13.43 -11.88
C SER A 215 -16.25 12.57 -10.87
N MET A 216 -16.82 11.42 -10.52
CA MET A 216 -16.34 10.54 -9.45
C MET A 216 -16.53 9.06 -9.81
N ARG A 217 -15.63 8.20 -9.32
CA ARG A 217 -15.78 6.74 -9.27
C ARG A 217 -15.26 6.25 -7.91
N VAL A 218 -15.85 5.19 -7.37
CA VAL A 218 -15.33 4.53 -6.17
C VAL A 218 -14.70 3.20 -6.57
N LEU A 219 -13.51 2.97 -6.04
CA LEU A 219 -12.66 1.81 -6.29
C LEU A 219 -12.55 0.98 -5.01
N SER A 220 -12.28 -0.32 -5.17
CA SER A 220 -11.71 -1.09 -4.07
C SER A 220 -10.27 -0.60 -3.86
N ARG A 221 -9.83 -0.42 -2.62
CA ARG A 221 -8.46 -0.02 -2.32
C ARG A 221 -7.44 -1.03 -2.88
N ALA A 222 -7.80 -2.31 -2.89
CA ALA A 222 -6.99 -3.36 -3.50
C ALA A 222 -6.76 -3.17 -5.02
N THR A 223 -7.52 -2.29 -5.68
CA THR A 223 -7.37 -1.99 -7.12
C THR A 223 -6.76 -0.61 -7.36
N VAL A 224 -6.29 0.08 -6.32
CA VAL A 224 -5.70 1.43 -6.43
C VAL A 224 -4.18 1.36 -6.41
N PRO A 225 -3.50 1.93 -7.42
CA PRO A 225 -2.06 2.10 -7.39
C PRO A 225 -1.59 2.91 -6.19
N THR A 226 -0.83 2.29 -5.29
CA THR A 226 -0.08 3.02 -4.25
C THR A 226 1.07 3.82 -4.89
N ASN A 227 1.69 4.75 -4.16
CA ASN A 227 2.89 5.45 -4.66
C ASN A 227 4.08 4.50 -4.90
N LYS A 228 4.02 3.28 -4.35
CA LYS A 228 5.00 2.21 -4.54
C LYS A 228 4.53 1.17 -5.55
N GLN A 229 3.30 1.29 -6.08
CA GLN A 229 2.82 0.37 -7.11
C GLN A 229 3.53 0.67 -8.43
N LEU A 230 4.09 -0.39 -9.01
CA LEU A 230 4.74 -0.38 -10.30
C LEU A 230 3.92 -1.20 -11.29
N ILE A 231 3.88 -0.79 -12.55
CA ILE A 231 3.06 -1.43 -13.59
C ILE A 231 3.82 -1.54 -14.91
N GLN A 232 3.59 -2.62 -15.65
CA GLN A 232 3.86 -2.71 -17.08
C GLN A 232 2.59 -3.23 -17.75
N ASP A 233 2.04 -2.46 -18.69
CA ASP A 233 0.80 -2.78 -19.42
C ASP A 233 0.97 -2.78 -20.96
N PHE A 234 2.21 -2.64 -21.41
CA PHE A 234 2.70 -2.66 -22.78
C PHE A 234 2.07 -1.62 -23.72
N ASN A 235 1.29 -0.67 -23.21
CA ASN A 235 0.57 0.30 -24.02
C ASN A 235 1.52 1.35 -24.64
N ASP A 236 2.68 1.59 -24.05
CA ASP A 236 3.60 2.65 -24.51
C ASP A 236 4.44 2.25 -25.75
N PHE A 237 4.36 0.99 -26.19
CA PHE A 237 5.04 0.47 -27.39
C PHE A 237 4.31 0.75 -28.71
N THR A 238 3.23 1.54 -28.71
CA THR A 238 2.42 1.85 -29.91
C THR A 238 3.26 2.34 -31.11
N ASN A 239 4.32 3.09 -30.86
CA ASN A 239 5.19 3.66 -31.90
C ASN A 239 6.27 2.69 -32.40
N GLN A 240 6.45 1.54 -31.75
CA GLN A 240 7.47 0.55 -32.08
C GLN A 240 6.92 -0.64 -32.87
N LEU A 241 5.63 -0.62 -33.23
CA LEU A 241 4.97 -1.68 -34.02
C LEU A 241 5.40 -1.64 -35.49
N SER A 242 6.60 -2.15 -35.78
CA SER A 242 7.21 -2.15 -37.12
C SER A 242 6.39 -2.88 -38.19
N ARG A 243 5.42 -3.72 -37.80
CA ARG A 243 4.53 -4.47 -38.71
C ARG A 243 3.07 -4.04 -38.60
N GLY A 244 2.83 -2.83 -38.10
CA GLY A 244 1.51 -2.20 -38.04
C GLY A 244 0.66 -2.64 -36.84
N SER A 245 0.53 -3.94 -36.59
CA SER A 245 -0.23 -4.47 -35.45
C SER A 245 0.62 -5.23 -34.41
N TRP A 246 1.91 -5.39 -34.67
CA TRP A 246 2.91 -5.95 -33.75
C TRP A 246 4.34 -5.53 -34.15
N GLY A 247 5.31 -5.72 -33.26
CA GLY A 247 6.73 -5.46 -33.48
C GLY A 247 7.63 -6.08 -32.42
N LEU A 248 8.94 -6.10 -32.68
CA LEU A 248 9.96 -6.46 -31.69
C LEU A 248 10.40 -5.19 -30.96
N VAL A 249 10.39 -5.23 -29.62
CA VAL A 249 10.68 -4.08 -28.76
C VAL A 249 11.85 -4.39 -27.83
N ASP A 250 12.53 -3.31 -27.45
CA ASP A 250 13.51 -3.29 -26.38
C ASP A 250 12.99 -2.33 -25.30
N PHE A 251 13.32 -2.60 -24.04
CA PHE A 251 13.07 -1.67 -22.95
C PHE A 251 14.32 -0.81 -22.77
N ASP A 252 14.12 0.50 -22.71
CA ASP A 252 15.16 1.45 -22.39
C ASP A 252 14.66 2.42 -21.33
N ASN A 253 15.59 2.95 -20.53
CA ASN A 253 15.36 4.04 -19.61
C ASN A 253 16.16 5.24 -20.12
N ASN A 254 15.47 6.31 -20.53
CA ASN A 254 16.07 7.49 -21.15
C ASN A 254 16.98 7.17 -22.37
N GLY A 255 16.60 6.18 -23.19
CA GLY A 255 17.35 5.78 -24.38
C GLY A 255 18.60 4.94 -24.11
N GLN A 256 18.76 4.40 -22.88
CA GLN A 256 19.78 3.41 -22.54
C GLN A 256 19.13 2.08 -22.16
N PRO A 257 19.64 0.93 -22.63
CA PRO A 257 19.12 -0.38 -22.24
C PRO A 257 19.18 -0.57 -20.72
N VAL A 258 18.15 -1.20 -20.16
CA VAL A 258 18.16 -1.60 -18.74
C VAL A 258 19.06 -2.82 -18.55
N THR A 259 19.92 -2.79 -17.53
CA THR A 259 20.90 -3.87 -17.26
C THR A 259 21.04 -4.10 -15.76
N GLU A 260 21.28 -5.35 -15.35
CA GLU A 260 21.41 -5.74 -13.93
C GLU A 260 22.48 -4.95 -13.15
N ASP A 261 23.48 -4.41 -13.83
CA ASP A 261 24.53 -3.57 -13.23
C ASP A 261 23.98 -2.27 -12.63
N ASP A 262 22.86 -1.76 -13.15
CA ASP A 262 22.19 -0.56 -12.67
C ASP A 262 20.69 -0.82 -12.42
N LYS A 263 20.39 -1.44 -11.27
CA LYS A 263 19.04 -1.89 -10.90
C LYS A 263 18.01 -0.77 -10.81
N ASP A 264 18.44 0.46 -10.56
CA ASP A 264 17.56 1.63 -10.54
C ASP A 264 16.95 1.93 -11.91
N THR A 265 17.60 1.51 -12.99
CA THR A 265 17.09 1.73 -14.35
C THR A 265 15.89 0.87 -14.71
N PHE A 266 15.59 -0.19 -13.96
CA PHE A 266 14.44 -1.07 -14.21
C PHE A 266 13.09 -0.44 -13.85
N VAL A 267 13.09 0.78 -13.30
CA VAL A 267 11.86 1.54 -13.03
C VAL A 267 11.96 2.94 -13.60
N GLU A 268 11.05 3.29 -14.51
CA GLU A 268 10.87 4.66 -14.99
C GLU A 268 9.57 5.26 -14.42
N GLY A 269 9.71 6.06 -13.36
CA GLY A 269 8.57 6.64 -12.65
C GLY A 269 7.74 5.58 -11.92
N ARG A 270 6.75 4.99 -12.59
CA ARG A 270 5.95 3.85 -12.09
C ARG A 270 5.93 2.67 -13.06
N GLU A 271 6.66 2.77 -14.15
CA GLU A 271 6.72 1.71 -15.14
C GLU A 271 7.76 0.65 -14.73
N ILE A 272 7.38 -0.62 -14.80
CA ILE A 272 8.34 -1.73 -14.69
C ILE A 272 8.95 -1.93 -16.07
N LEU A 273 10.26 -1.78 -16.17
CA LEU A 273 11.03 -2.12 -17.36
C LEU A 273 11.61 -3.53 -17.20
N PHE A 274 11.88 -4.17 -18.34
CA PHE A 274 12.38 -5.54 -18.37
C PHE A 274 13.60 -5.67 -19.25
N GLN A 275 14.61 -6.39 -18.78
CA GLN A 275 15.62 -6.94 -19.68
C GLN A 275 15.08 -8.21 -20.32
N VAL A 276 15.31 -8.37 -21.62
CA VAL A 276 14.88 -9.53 -22.38
C VAL A 276 16.08 -10.44 -22.61
N LYS A 277 15.93 -11.73 -22.31
CA LYS A 277 17.01 -12.72 -22.39
C LYS A 277 16.57 -13.94 -23.18
N TRP A 278 17.47 -14.52 -23.99
CA TRP A 278 17.20 -15.82 -24.60
C TRP A 278 17.12 -16.93 -23.54
N THR A 279 16.14 -17.82 -23.68
CA THR A 279 16.06 -19.03 -22.84
C THR A 279 17.20 -19.99 -23.16
N GLU A 280 17.58 -20.86 -22.21
CA GLU A 280 18.54 -21.95 -22.50
C GLU A 280 18.10 -22.85 -23.66
N ARG A 281 16.78 -23.05 -23.81
CA ARG A 281 16.23 -23.86 -24.89
C ARG A 281 16.42 -23.19 -26.25
N THR A 282 16.26 -21.87 -26.31
CA THR A 282 16.53 -21.08 -27.51
C THR A 282 18.02 -21.09 -27.86
N LEU A 283 18.90 -20.86 -26.89
CA LEU A 283 20.35 -20.94 -27.08
C LEU A 283 20.80 -22.32 -27.58
N ARG A 284 20.22 -23.39 -27.05
CA ARG A 284 20.41 -24.76 -27.55
C ARG A 284 19.94 -24.90 -29.01
N GLY A 285 18.81 -24.29 -29.37
CA GLY A 285 18.34 -24.24 -30.76
C GLY A 285 19.33 -23.54 -31.71
N PHE A 286 20.01 -22.49 -31.23
CA PHE A 286 21.00 -21.75 -32.03
C PHE A 286 22.31 -22.53 -32.19
N LEU A 287 22.76 -23.24 -31.17
CA LEU A 287 24.09 -23.86 -31.13
C LEU A 287 24.07 -25.36 -31.49
N GLY A 288 22.91 -26.01 -31.37
CA GLY A 288 22.76 -27.46 -31.36
C GLY A 288 23.07 -28.07 -29.99
N ASP A 289 22.47 -29.23 -29.70
CA ASP A 289 22.50 -29.88 -28.38
C ASP A 289 23.92 -30.10 -27.84
N ASP A 290 24.79 -30.72 -28.63
CA ASP A 290 26.16 -31.10 -28.20
C ASP A 290 27.03 -29.87 -27.90
N ASN A 291 26.97 -28.86 -28.76
CA ASN A 291 27.75 -27.63 -28.60
C ASN A 291 27.27 -26.83 -27.38
N PHE A 292 25.94 -26.73 -27.19
CA PHE A 292 25.38 -26.00 -26.05
C PHE A 292 25.78 -26.65 -24.72
N GLU A 293 25.68 -27.98 -24.59
CA GLU A 293 26.10 -28.66 -23.35
C GLU A 293 27.60 -28.51 -23.06
N SER A 294 28.43 -28.59 -24.10
CA SER A 294 29.86 -28.36 -23.98
C SER A 294 30.16 -26.93 -23.50
N LEU A 295 29.56 -25.93 -24.13
CA LEU A 295 29.75 -24.53 -23.76
C LEU A 295 29.21 -24.23 -22.35
N LYS A 296 28.02 -24.75 -22.02
CA LYS A 296 27.38 -24.54 -20.71
C LYS A 296 28.27 -25.04 -19.58
N THR A 297 28.95 -26.16 -19.79
CA THR A 297 29.89 -26.72 -18.82
C THR A 297 31.17 -25.89 -18.68
N ASN A 298 31.66 -25.31 -19.78
CA ASN A 298 32.96 -24.62 -19.80
C ASN A 298 32.88 -23.16 -19.35
N ILE A 299 31.91 -22.40 -19.87
CA ILE A 299 31.81 -20.95 -19.69
C ILE A 299 30.52 -20.50 -18.99
N GLY A 300 29.55 -21.41 -18.81
CA GLY A 300 28.26 -21.08 -18.21
C GLY A 300 27.27 -20.46 -19.19
N VAL A 301 25.99 -20.43 -18.82
CA VAL A 301 24.90 -19.99 -19.70
C VAL A 301 24.91 -18.49 -19.93
N ASP A 302 25.28 -17.69 -18.93
CA ASP A 302 25.23 -16.24 -19.03
C ASP A 302 26.29 -15.70 -19.98
N GLU A 303 27.49 -16.29 -20.00
CA GLU A 303 28.53 -15.97 -20.97
C GLU A 303 28.11 -16.38 -22.40
N ILE A 304 27.49 -17.55 -22.57
CA ILE A 304 26.93 -17.96 -23.87
C ILE A 304 25.92 -16.91 -24.34
N ARG A 305 25.05 -16.45 -23.46
CA ARG A 305 24.02 -15.45 -23.78
C ARG A 305 24.67 -14.14 -24.22
N SER A 306 25.64 -13.63 -23.47
CA SER A 306 26.38 -12.41 -23.81
C SER A 306 27.03 -12.52 -25.20
N LEU A 307 27.72 -13.62 -25.49
CA LEU A 307 28.34 -13.84 -26.80
C LEU A 307 27.34 -13.93 -27.96
N VAL A 308 26.13 -14.46 -27.71
CA VAL A 308 25.07 -14.55 -28.73
C VAL A 308 24.40 -13.19 -28.95
N GLU A 309 24.23 -12.39 -27.90
CA GLU A 309 23.57 -11.08 -27.96
C GLU A 309 24.28 -10.09 -28.89
N ASP A 310 25.61 -10.20 -29.06
CA ASP A 310 26.39 -9.43 -30.03
C ASP A 310 25.90 -9.59 -31.49
N TYR A 311 25.32 -10.76 -31.82
CA TYR A 311 24.87 -11.10 -33.17
C TYR A 311 23.35 -11.19 -33.29
N CYS A 312 22.67 -11.46 -32.19
CA CYS A 312 21.25 -11.74 -32.11
C CYS A 312 20.75 -11.30 -30.73
N PRO A 313 20.60 -10.00 -30.47
CA PRO A 313 20.07 -9.52 -29.20
C PRO A 313 18.64 -10.04 -29.00
N ALA A 314 18.31 -10.48 -27.80
CA ALA A 314 16.95 -10.91 -27.49
C ALA A 314 16.01 -9.70 -27.48
N LYS A 315 14.85 -9.83 -28.11
CA LYS A 315 13.83 -8.79 -28.18
C LYS A 315 12.48 -9.35 -27.82
N LEU A 316 11.62 -8.58 -27.19
CA LEU A 316 10.27 -9.04 -26.84
C LEU A 316 9.31 -8.74 -28.00
N GLU A 317 8.44 -9.68 -28.34
CA GLU A 317 7.34 -9.37 -29.24
C GLU A 317 6.21 -8.66 -28.48
N VAL A 318 5.78 -7.49 -28.97
CA VAL A 318 4.62 -6.75 -28.46
C VAL A 318 3.69 -6.40 -29.61
N GLY A 319 2.39 -6.51 -29.38
CA GLY A 319 1.39 -6.14 -30.38
C GLY A 319 0.00 -5.95 -29.83
N THR A 320 -0.90 -5.55 -30.73
CA THR A 320 -2.31 -5.36 -30.39
C THR A 320 -2.98 -6.69 -30.08
N HIS A 321 -3.91 -6.70 -29.13
CA HIS A 321 -4.72 -7.88 -28.82
C HIS A 321 -5.38 -8.54 -30.05
N GLY A 322 -5.78 -7.73 -31.05
CA GLY A 322 -6.33 -8.22 -32.31
C GLY A 322 -5.36 -9.07 -33.14
N THR A 323 -4.05 -8.88 -33.00
CA THR A 323 -3.00 -9.72 -33.62
C THR A 323 -2.98 -11.13 -33.02
N TYR A 324 -3.21 -11.23 -31.71
CA TYR A 324 -3.04 -12.48 -30.96
C TYR A 324 -4.34 -13.26 -30.73
N GLY A 325 -5.50 -12.60 -30.87
CA GLY A 325 -6.80 -13.29 -30.83
C GLY A 325 -7.99 -12.34 -30.83
N ARG A 326 -9.11 -12.78 -31.44
CA ARG A 326 -10.36 -11.99 -31.47
C ARG A 326 -11.15 -11.99 -30.16
N ASN A 327 -10.73 -12.80 -29.18
CA ASN A 327 -11.42 -12.98 -27.90
C ASN A 327 -10.93 -12.00 -26.83
N PHE A 328 -9.89 -11.23 -27.12
CA PHE A 328 -9.30 -10.26 -26.22
C PHE A 328 -9.94 -8.88 -26.41
N ASN A 329 -10.09 -8.13 -25.33
CA ASN A 329 -10.51 -6.71 -25.40
C ASN A 329 -9.44 -5.87 -26.11
N ALA A 330 -9.73 -4.64 -26.54
CA ALA A 330 -8.70 -3.79 -27.14
C ALA A 330 -7.55 -3.50 -26.14
N GLY A 331 -6.30 -3.51 -26.60
CA GLY A 331 -5.11 -3.33 -25.76
C GLY A 331 -3.84 -3.83 -26.44
N TYR A 332 -2.74 -3.82 -25.70
CA TYR A 332 -1.43 -4.34 -26.10
C TYR A 332 -1.03 -5.49 -25.17
N THR A 333 -0.34 -6.47 -25.72
CA THR A 333 0.21 -7.59 -24.96
C THR A 333 1.59 -7.91 -25.50
N SER A 334 2.45 -8.37 -24.60
CA SER A 334 3.64 -9.08 -25.00
C SER A 334 3.32 -10.55 -25.26
N GLU A 335 4.18 -11.19 -26.04
CA GLU A 335 4.33 -12.64 -26.13
C GLU A 335 5.74 -12.96 -25.61
N LEU A 336 5.88 -13.95 -24.73
CA LEU A 336 7.19 -14.44 -24.23
C LEU A 336 7.93 -15.25 -25.31
N ASP A 337 8.01 -14.64 -26.48
CA ASP A 337 8.59 -15.12 -27.71
C ASP A 337 9.23 -13.94 -28.45
N SER A 338 9.98 -14.27 -29.50
CA SER A 338 10.66 -13.31 -30.34
C SER A 338 10.59 -13.75 -31.80
N ASP A 339 11.37 -13.10 -32.65
CA ASP A 339 11.64 -13.60 -33.99
C ASP A 339 13.13 -13.41 -34.26
N THR A 340 13.73 -14.29 -35.06
CA THR A 340 15.16 -14.24 -35.37
C THR A 340 15.48 -13.48 -36.67
N TYR A 341 14.51 -12.84 -37.32
CA TYR A 341 14.75 -12.11 -38.57
C TYR A 341 15.76 -10.95 -38.44
N HIS A 342 15.92 -10.36 -37.26
CA HIS A 342 16.90 -9.30 -37.01
C HIS A 342 18.30 -9.83 -36.74
N CYS A 343 18.46 -11.14 -36.56
CA CYS A 343 19.73 -11.76 -36.20
C CYS A 343 20.68 -11.90 -37.39
N GLN A 344 21.98 -11.73 -37.13
CA GLN A 344 23.02 -11.75 -38.15
C GLN A 344 23.32 -13.19 -38.62
N ARG A 345 22.86 -13.56 -39.82
CA ARG A 345 23.04 -14.92 -40.37
C ARG A 345 24.50 -15.23 -40.73
N GLY A 346 24.90 -16.49 -40.53
CA GLY A 346 26.26 -16.95 -40.84
C GLY A 346 27.31 -16.57 -39.78
N SER A 347 26.86 -16.08 -38.63
CA SER A 347 27.71 -15.69 -37.50
C SER A 347 28.19 -16.90 -36.69
N SER A 348 29.22 -16.70 -35.88
CA SER A 348 29.75 -17.70 -34.95
C SER A 348 30.21 -17.01 -33.68
N ILE A 349 30.02 -17.68 -32.55
CA ILE A 349 30.64 -17.28 -31.28
C ILE A 349 31.96 -18.02 -31.09
N TYR A 350 32.88 -17.42 -30.35
CA TYR A 350 34.20 -17.98 -30.08
C TYR A 350 34.41 -18.14 -28.58
N ALA A 351 34.69 -19.37 -28.15
CA ALA A 351 34.97 -19.69 -26.76
C ALA A 351 36.01 -20.81 -26.70
N ASP A 352 36.94 -20.74 -25.73
CA ASP A 352 38.01 -21.72 -25.54
C ASP A 352 38.85 -22.01 -26.80
N GLY A 353 39.01 -21.01 -27.68
CA GLY A 353 39.73 -21.15 -28.95
C GLY A 353 38.99 -21.95 -30.04
N ASN A 354 37.73 -22.32 -29.80
CA ASN A 354 36.85 -22.97 -30.77
C ASN A 354 35.81 -21.99 -31.33
N SER A 355 35.37 -22.25 -32.57
CA SER A 355 34.31 -21.49 -33.24
C SER A 355 33.02 -22.29 -33.28
N TYR A 356 31.92 -21.70 -32.84
CA TYR A 356 30.61 -22.33 -32.78
C TYR A 356 29.64 -21.56 -33.69
N ALA A 357 29.21 -22.20 -34.78
CA ALA A 357 28.29 -21.58 -35.73
C ALA A 357 26.90 -21.40 -35.11
N LEU A 358 26.31 -20.22 -35.31
CA LEU A 358 24.95 -19.91 -34.87
C LEU A 358 23.95 -20.24 -35.99
N ASN A 359 22.90 -20.97 -35.65
CA ASN A 359 21.82 -21.32 -36.57
C ASN A 359 20.49 -20.69 -36.16
N PHE A 360 20.05 -19.70 -36.95
CA PHE A 360 18.77 -19.01 -36.76
C PHE A 360 17.65 -19.52 -37.68
N SER A 361 17.83 -20.66 -38.38
CA SER A 361 16.86 -21.10 -39.40
C SER A 361 15.57 -21.68 -38.84
N GLY A 362 15.56 -22.14 -37.60
CA GLY A 362 14.44 -22.84 -36.97
C GLY A 362 13.44 -21.96 -36.22
N ASN A 363 13.68 -20.65 -36.19
CA ASN A 363 12.92 -19.65 -35.40
C ASN A 363 12.66 -20.04 -33.94
N ALA A 364 13.54 -20.85 -33.35
CA ALA A 364 13.56 -21.08 -31.90
C ALA A 364 13.80 -19.74 -31.19
N SER A 365 12.79 -19.16 -30.55
CA SER A 365 12.81 -17.74 -30.17
C SER A 365 12.12 -17.40 -28.85
N THR A 366 11.86 -18.37 -27.99
CA THR A 366 11.32 -18.07 -26.66
C THR A 366 12.29 -17.26 -25.81
N VAL A 367 11.75 -16.28 -25.09
CA VAL A 367 12.49 -15.35 -24.24
C VAL A 367 12.05 -15.44 -22.79
N VAL A 368 12.92 -14.95 -21.90
CA VAL A 368 12.60 -14.61 -20.51
C VAL A 368 12.64 -13.10 -20.41
N ILE A 369 11.67 -12.53 -19.70
CA ILE A 369 11.75 -11.13 -19.26
C ILE A 369 12.10 -11.10 -17.78
N GLU A 370 13.03 -10.24 -17.39
CA GLU A 370 13.51 -10.10 -16.03
C GLU A 370 13.52 -8.64 -15.61
N SER A 371 13.19 -8.37 -14.34
CA SER A 371 13.21 -7.03 -13.78
C SER A 371 13.72 -7.04 -12.33
N PHE A 372 14.14 -5.89 -11.85
CA PHE A 372 14.58 -5.67 -10.47
C PHE A 372 13.64 -4.66 -9.81
N LEU A 373 12.70 -5.17 -9.02
CA LEU A 373 11.71 -4.33 -8.34
C LEU A 373 12.36 -3.64 -7.14
N PRO A 374 12.35 -2.30 -7.02
CA PRO A 374 12.76 -1.63 -5.79
C PRO A 374 11.78 -1.99 -4.68
N THR A 375 12.30 -2.64 -3.64
CA THR A 375 11.53 -3.21 -2.53
C THR A 375 12.13 -2.78 -1.20
N VAL A 376 11.36 -2.97 -0.13
CA VAL A 376 11.81 -2.74 1.25
C VAL A 376 11.97 -4.11 1.91
N PRO A 377 13.19 -4.48 2.37
CA PRO A 377 13.36 -5.72 3.12
C PRO A 377 12.37 -5.81 4.28
N GLY A 378 11.75 -6.96 4.47
CA GLY A 378 10.72 -7.22 5.48
C GLY A 378 9.31 -6.73 5.14
N ALA A 379 9.10 -5.97 4.07
CA ALA A 379 7.76 -5.62 3.57
C ALA A 379 7.19 -6.76 2.69
N THR A 380 5.87 -6.88 2.65
CA THR A 380 5.15 -7.84 1.80
C THR A 380 4.64 -7.15 0.54
N TYR A 381 4.84 -7.83 -0.59
CA TYR A 381 4.45 -7.39 -1.92
C TYR A 381 3.54 -8.44 -2.58
N GLU A 382 2.70 -7.96 -3.49
CA GLU A 382 1.89 -8.76 -4.39
C GLU A 382 2.31 -8.45 -5.82
N LEU A 383 2.67 -9.48 -6.58
CA LEU A 383 2.94 -9.43 -8.01
C LEU A 383 1.74 -10.00 -8.77
N ASP A 384 0.93 -9.12 -9.35
CA ASP A 384 -0.17 -9.50 -10.24
C ASP A 384 0.37 -9.71 -11.67
N VAL A 385 -0.02 -10.81 -12.30
CA VAL A 385 0.32 -11.12 -13.69
C VAL A 385 -0.94 -11.55 -14.44
N ASP A 386 -1.32 -10.77 -15.46
CA ASP A 386 -2.41 -11.13 -16.37
C ASP A 386 -1.82 -11.86 -17.58
N TYR A 387 -2.16 -13.13 -17.73
CA TYR A 387 -1.55 -14.03 -18.71
C TYR A 387 -2.55 -14.90 -19.45
N GLN A 388 -2.21 -15.33 -20.66
CA GLN A 388 -3.03 -16.26 -21.43
C GLN A 388 -2.19 -17.01 -22.46
N LYS A 389 -2.62 -18.22 -22.82
CA LYS A 389 -2.08 -18.87 -24.03
C LYS A 389 -2.63 -18.22 -25.29
N ARG A 390 -1.81 -18.09 -26.32
CA ARG A 390 -2.28 -17.63 -27.61
C ARG A 390 -3.21 -18.67 -28.25
N ASN A 391 -4.31 -18.21 -28.86
CA ASN A 391 -5.32 -19.10 -29.45
C ASN A 391 -4.94 -19.44 -30.90
N TYR A 392 -4.76 -20.73 -31.19
CA TYR A 392 -4.21 -21.19 -32.47
C TYR A 392 -4.99 -22.30 -33.17
N ASN A 393 -4.77 -22.37 -34.49
CA ASN A 393 -5.31 -23.37 -35.41
C ASN A 393 -4.19 -24.12 -36.15
N THR A 394 -3.19 -24.64 -35.42
CA THR A 394 -2.00 -25.29 -36.00
C THR A 394 -1.87 -26.77 -35.65
N SER A 395 -1.03 -27.48 -36.40
CA SER A 395 -0.76 -28.94 -36.33
C SER A 395 0.23 -29.34 -35.22
N VAL A 396 0.65 -28.40 -34.37
CA VAL A 396 1.56 -28.66 -33.25
C VAL A 396 0.75 -29.32 -32.13
N ASN A 397 1.28 -30.38 -31.52
CA ASN A 397 0.61 -31.02 -30.39
C ASN A 397 0.47 -30.00 -29.24
N PRO A 398 -0.75 -29.68 -28.77
CA PRO A 398 -0.98 -28.71 -27.71
C PRO A 398 -0.18 -29.01 -26.41
N ASP A 399 0.04 -30.29 -26.10
CA ASP A 399 0.80 -30.74 -24.92
C ASP A 399 2.32 -30.51 -25.05
N GLN A 400 2.78 -30.27 -26.27
CA GLN A 400 4.17 -29.93 -26.58
C GLN A 400 4.35 -28.41 -26.64
N ALA A 401 3.40 -27.70 -27.26
CA ALA A 401 3.48 -26.25 -27.43
C ALA A 401 3.44 -25.50 -26.09
N PHE A 402 2.52 -25.87 -25.20
CA PHE A 402 2.20 -25.04 -24.03
C PHE A 402 2.32 -25.86 -22.75
N ARG A 403 3.21 -25.46 -21.84
CA ARG A 403 3.32 -26.07 -20.50
C ARG A 403 2.76 -25.16 -19.42
N GLU A 404 3.54 -24.21 -18.95
CA GLU A 404 3.20 -23.32 -17.82
C GLU A 404 3.92 -21.98 -17.99
N LEU A 405 3.30 -20.91 -17.49
CA LEU A 405 4.00 -19.65 -17.24
C LEU A 405 4.71 -19.78 -15.90
N VAL A 406 6.03 -19.69 -15.92
CA VAL A 406 6.84 -19.71 -14.71
C VAL A 406 7.13 -18.28 -14.29
N VAL A 407 6.72 -17.95 -13.07
CA VAL A 407 7.05 -16.67 -12.41
C VAL A 407 8.04 -16.96 -11.30
N GLN A 408 9.24 -16.41 -11.41
CA GLN A 408 10.26 -16.51 -10.36
C GLN A 408 10.36 -15.20 -9.62
N VAL A 409 10.43 -15.29 -8.30
CA VAL A 409 10.72 -14.16 -7.41
C VAL A 409 11.90 -14.59 -6.55
N SER A 410 12.97 -13.81 -6.55
CA SER A 410 14.16 -14.08 -5.73
C SER A 410 13.95 -13.66 -4.27
N SER A 411 12.85 -14.14 -3.68
CA SER A 411 12.45 -14.01 -2.28
C SER A 411 11.51 -15.17 -1.92
N ASP A 412 11.34 -15.45 -0.64
CA ASP A 412 10.39 -16.49 -0.21
C ASP A 412 8.95 -16.11 -0.61
N ILE A 413 8.36 -16.94 -1.47
CA ILE A 413 6.95 -16.84 -1.87
C ILE A 413 6.08 -17.35 -0.71
N GLU A 414 5.14 -16.52 -0.28
CA GLU A 414 4.18 -16.85 0.78
C GLU A 414 2.93 -17.52 0.21
N GLU A 415 2.45 -17.04 -0.95
CA GLU A 415 1.25 -17.55 -1.60
C GLU A 415 1.31 -17.34 -3.11
N VAL A 416 0.75 -18.27 -3.88
CA VAL A 416 0.41 -18.06 -5.29
C VAL A 416 -1.03 -18.44 -5.51
N ALA A 417 -1.80 -17.52 -6.09
CA ALA A 417 -3.20 -17.73 -6.42
C ALA A 417 -3.45 -17.40 -7.89
N VAL A 418 -4.37 -18.14 -8.51
CA VAL A 418 -4.91 -17.77 -9.82
C VAL A 418 -6.43 -17.77 -9.70
N GLN A 419 -7.06 -16.68 -10.14
CA GLN A 419 -8.50 -16.55 -10.03
C GLN A 419 -9.23 -17.71 -10.73
N GLY A 420 -10.15 -18.35 -10.00
CA GLY A 420 -10.92 -19.50 -10.49
C GLY A 420 -10.24 -20.87 -10.34
N LEU A 421 -9.01 -20.93 -9.80
CA LEU A 421 -8.29 -22.18 -9.50
C LEU A 421 -8.06 -22.33 -7.99
N THR A 422 -8.04 -23.58 -7.51
CA THR A 422 -7.93 -23.88 -6.07
C THR A 422 -6.54 -24.28 -5.63
N ASP A 423 -5.72 -24.83 -6.52
CA ASP A 423 -4.39 -25.32 -6.21
C ASP A 423 -3.43 -24.91 -7.34
N ILE A 424 -2.36 -24.20 -6.96
CA ILE A 424 -1.27 -23.79 -7.84
C ILE A 424 0.00 -24.42 -7.31
N GLU A 425 0.79 -25.02 -8.21
CA GLU A 425 2.08 -25.58 -7.83
C GLU A 425 3.07 -24.44 -7.57
N THR A 426 3.76 -24.52 -6.44
CA THR A 426 4.74 -23.53 -6.01
C THR A 426 5.93 -24.22 -5.38
N ASP A 427 7.10 -23.62 -5.55
CA ASP A 427 8.27 -23.85 -4.71
C ASP A 427 8.63 -22.53 -3.99
N SER A 428 9.73 -22.52 -3.22
CA SER A 428 10.07 -21.36 -2.38
C SER A 428 10.29 -20.06 -3.16
N HIS A 429 10.58 -20.12 -4.46
CA HIS A 429 10.91 -18.97 -5.29
C HIS A 429 10.20 -18.96 -6.65
N THR A 430 9.36 -19.95 -6.93
CA THR A 430 8.75 -20.16 -8.23
C THR A 430 7.26 -20.47 -8.11
N GLY A 431 6.44 -19.72 -8.85
CA GLY A 431 5.04 -20.06 -9.12
C GLY A 431 4.88 -20.66 -10.51
N TYR A 432 4.22 -21.82 -10.60
CA TYR A 432 3.95 -22.52 -11.86
C TYR A 432 2.49 -22.25 -12.27
N LEU A 433 2.28 -21.25 -13.12
CA LEU A 433 0.96 -20.77 -13.49
C LEU A 433 0.40 -21.58 -14.67
N PRO A 434 -0.71 -22.31 -14.48
CA PRO A 434 -1.24 -23.19 -15.50
C PRO A 434 -1.93 -22.40 -16.63
N ILE A 435 -1.72 -22.83 -17.87
CA ILE A 435 -2.30 -22.21 -19.09
C ILE A 435 -3.33 -23.10 -19.80
N ASN A 436 -3.45 -24.36 -19.40
CA ASN A 436 -4.36 -25.34 -20.01
C ASN A 436 -5.59 -25.69 -19.16
N LYS A 437 -5.78 -25.02 -18.02
CA LYS A 437 -6.97 -25.19 -17.18
C LYS A 437 -8.15 -24.38 -17.75
N PRO A 438 -9.38 -24.91 -17.71
CA PRO A 438 -10.54 -24.14 -18.13
C PRO A 438 -10.85 -23.04 -17.12
N PHE A 439 -10.70 -21.78 -17.52
CA PHE A 439 -11.14 -20.61 -16.76
C PHE A 439 -12.59 -20.28 -17.12
N ASN A 440 -13.42 -19.92 -16.13
CA ASN A 440 -14.73 -19.37 -16.45
C ASN A 440 -14.56 -17.96 -17.02
N ALA A 441 -15.44 -17.56 -17.93
CA ALA A 441 -15.38 -16.22 -18.52
C ALA A 441 -15.52 -15.08 -17.49
N SER A 442 -16.13 -15.34 -16.33
CA SER A 442 -16.23 -14.39 -15.20
C SER A 442 -14.93 -14.22 -14.43
N ASP A 443 -13.99 -15.16 -14.57
CA ASP A 443 -12.72 -15.21 -13.85
C ASP A 443 -11.56 -14.62 -14.68
N LEU A 444 -11.86 -14.17 -15.90
CA LEU A 444 -10.91 -13.56 -16.82
C LEU A 444 -11.09 -12.04 -16.87
N ASP A 445 -9.99 -11.29 -16.84
CA ASP A 445 -9.99 -9.87 -17.16
C ASP A 445 -9.53 -9.65 -18.60
N GLY A 446 -10.39 -9.07 -19.43
CA GLY A 446 -10.08 -8.86 -20.84
C GLY A 446 -9.78 -10.12 -21.67
N GLY A 447 -10.05 -11.31 -21.13
CA GLY A 447 -9.70 -12.61 -21.71
C GLY A 447 -8.43 -13.26 -21.13
N PHE A 448 -7.78 -12.63 -20.15
CA PHE A 448 -6.57 -13.08 -19.49
C PHE A 448 -6.86 -13.62 -18.09
N ALA A 449 -6.16 -14.68 -17.71
CA ALA A 449 -6.20 -15.22 -16.36
C ALA A 449 -5.38 -14.31 -15.44
N GLN A 450 -5.86 -14.12 -14.21
CA GLN A 450 -5.24 -13.22 -13.23
C GLN A 450 -4.52 -14.06 -12.18
N ALA A 451 -3.19 -14.02 -12.20
CA ALA A 451 -2.35 -14.63 -11.19
C ALA A 451 -1.85 -13.59 -10.18
N LYS A 452 -1.67 -14.03 -8.94
CA LYS A 452 -1.14 -13.26 -7.82
C LYS A 452 -0.03 -14.04 -7.15
N VAL A 453 1.14 -13.43 -7.00
CA VAL A 453 2.28 -14.00 -6.27
C VAL A 453 2.58 -13.09 -5.09
N THR A 454 2.30 -13.56 -3.88
CA THR A 454 2.59 -12.85 -2.63
C THR A 454 3.95 -13.27 -2.13
N PHE A 455 4.82 -12.30 -1.83
CA PHE A 455 6.16 -12.57 -1.31
C PHE A 455 6.57 -11.50 -0.30
N LYS A 456 7.42 -11.90 0.65
CA LYS A 456 8.07 -10.97 1.57
C LYS A 456 9.45 -10.65 1.07
N ALA A 457 9.74 -9.38 0.77
CA ALA A 457 11.04 -8.97 0.27
C ALA A 457 12.13 -9.15 1.35
N ASP A 458 13.32 -9.60 0.96
CA ASP A 458 14.48 -9.77 1.85
C ASP A 458 15.65 -8.84 1.49
N ARG A 459 15.46 -7.96 0.49
CA ARG A 459 16.47 -7.09 -0.12
C ARG A 459 15.82 -5.81 -0.68
N PHE A 460 16.65 -4.85 -1.11
CA PHE A 460 16.19 -3.55 -1.64
C PHE A 460 15.79 -3.57 -3.12
N TYR A 461 16.23 -4.59 -3.86
CA TYR A 461 15.84 -4.82 -5.24
C TYR A 461 15.55 -6.30 -5.39
N THR A 462 14.27 -6.66 -5.50
CA THR A 462 13.85 -8.05 -5.66
C THR A 462 13.83 -8.41 -7.14
N PRO A 463 14.70 -9.35 -7.58
CA PRO A 463 14.62 -9.88 -8.94
C PRO A 463 13.32 -10.64 -9.16
N ILE A 464 12.67 -10.37 -10.29
CA ILE A 464 11.54 -11.14 -10.80
C ILE A 464 11.82 -11.58 -12.24
N SER A 465 11.33 -12.77 -12.63
CA SER A 465 11.35 -13.18 -14.04
C SER A 465 10.10 -13.93 -14.46
N LEU A 466 9.71 -13.75 -15.71
CA LEU A 466 8.58 -14.42 -16.33
C LEU A 466 9.08 -15.21 -17.53
N LYS A 467 8.77 -16.50 -17.55
CA LYS A 467 9.31 -17.46 -18.51
C LYS A 467 8.26 -18.42 -19.03
N ASP A 468 8.26 -18.61 -20.34
CA ASP A 468 7.57 -19.73 -20.97
C ASP A 468 8.42 -21.01 -20.90
N THR A 469 7.79 -22.11 -20.47
CA THR A 469 8.40 -23.46 -20.42
C THR A 469 8.06 -24.34 -21.62
N GLY A 470 7.30 -23.81 -22.59
CA GLY A 470 6.96 -24.39 -23.89
C GLY A 470 8.13 -24.52 -24.86
N HIS A 471 7.88 -25.11 -26.04
CA HIS A 471 8.93 -25.29 -27.05
C HIS A 471 9.39 -23.95 -27.62
N ALA A 472 10.63 -23.86 -28.12
CA ALA A 472 11.15 -22.60 -28.64
C ALA A 472 10.43 -22.09 -29.91
N ASP A 473 9.48 -22.83 -30.47
CA ASP A 473 8.69 -22.49 -31.67
C ASP A 473 7.18 -22.68 -31.40
N SER A 474 6.78 -22.56 -30.12
CA SER A 474 5.39 -22.77 -29.69
C SER A 474 4.54 -21.50 -29.70
N TYR A 475 5.10 -20.37 -30.12
CA TYR A 475 4.45 -19.06 -30.14
C TYR A 475 3.94 -18.65 -28.76
N GLY A 476 4.86 -18.19 -27.92
CA GLY A 476 4.85 -18.29 -26.46
C GLY A 476 3.62 -17.78 -25.68
N ILE A 477 3.81 -17.61 -24.38
CA ILE A 477 2.73 -17.18 -23.48
C ILE A 477 2.52 -15.67 -23.62
N LEU A 478 1.25 -15.25 -23.70
CA LEU A 478 0.89 -13.83 -23.70
C LEU A 478 0.89 -13.29 -22.28
N VAL A 479 1.53 -12.15 -22.07
CA VAL A 479 1.49 -11.37 -20.82
C VAL A 479 1.06 -9.96 -21.17
N THR A 480 -0.11 -9.54 -20.67
CA THR A 480 -0.68 -8.21 -20.97
C THR A 480 -0.44 -7.21 -19.85
N LYS A 481 -0.21 -7.68 -18.63
CA LYS A 481 -0.03 -6.80 -17.48
C LYS A 481 0.80 -7.46 -16.39
N VAL A 482 1.72 -6.70 -15.83
CA VAL A 482 2.48 -7.04 -14.62
C VAL A 482 2.35 -5.88 -13.65
N VAL A 483 1.95 -6.12 -12.41
CA VAL A 483 1.84 -5.11 -11.35
C VAL A 483 2.55 -5.60 -10.12
N SER A 484 3.40 -4.77 -9.52
CA SER A 484 3.94 -4.99 -8.19
C SER A 484 3.35 -3.97 -7.24
N ASP A 485 2.73 -4.41 -6.15
CA ASP A 485 2.21 -3.52 -5.10
C ASP A 485 2.73 -3.90 -3.72
N GLU A 486 3.01 -2.89 -2.89
CA GLU A 486 3.35 -3.10 -1.48
C GLU A 486 2.04 -3.27 -0.69
N THR A 487 1.72 -4.51 -0.32
CA THR A 487 0.49 -4.82 0.41
C THR A 487 0.67 -4.66 1.92
N MET A 488 1.90 -4.77 2.43
CA MET A 488 2.24 -4.54 3.83
C MET A 488 3.61 -3.88 3.96
N ALA A 489 3.65 -2.63 4.39
CA ALA A 489 4.91 -1.90 4.60
C ALA A 489 5.70 -2.47 5.79
N ASN A 490 7.03 -2.38 5.74
CA ASN A 490 7.84 -2.67 6.92
C ASN A 490 7.68 -1.51 7.94
N PRO A 491 7.17 -1.76 9.17
CA PRO A 491 6.95 -0.71 10.16
C PRO A 491 8.25 -0.01 10.60
N PHE A 492 9.41 -0.62 10.35
CA PHE A 492 10.73 -0.10 10.69
C PHE A 492 11.43 0.61 9.54
N GLU A 493 10.86 0.69 8.34
CA GLU A 493 11.47 1.33 7.15
C GLU A 493 12.07 2.71 7.48
N VAL A 494 11.22 3.60 8.03
CA VAL A 494 11.61 4.97 8.39
C VAL A 494 12.67 4.98 9.51
N ALA A 495 12.55 4.08 10.49
CA ALA A 495 13.48 4.00 11.59
C ALA A 495 14.86 3.54 11.11
N CYS A 496 14.93 2.41 10.41
CA CYS A 496 16.18 1.85 9.91
C CYS A 496 16.89 2.82 8.96
N GLN A 497 16.14 3.49 8.07
CA GLN A 497 16.70 4.54 7.22
C GLN A 497 17.24 5.73 8.04
N MET A 498 16.56 6.10 9.14
CA MET A 498 17.02 7.17 10.03
C MET A 498 18.28 6.78 10.81
N PHE A 499 18.37 5.55 11.32
CA PHE A 499 19.51 5.07 12.11
C PHE A 499 20.73 4.73 11.25
N HIS A 500 20.53 4.34 10.00
CA HIS A 500 21.58 3.87 9.10
C HIS A 500 21.55 4.56 7.72
N PRO A 501 21.44 5.91 7.62
CA PRO A 501 21.08 6.60 6.37
C PRO A 501 22.05 6.39 5.21
N ASN A 502 23.30 6.04 5.49
CA ASN A 502 24.35 5.82 4.49
C ASN A 502 24.93 4.40 4.54
N ASP A 503 24.27 3.46 5.24
CA ASP A 503 24.74 2.07 5.38
C ASP A 503 23.61 1.08 5.01
N PRO A 504 23.49 0.71 3.72
CA PRO A 504 22.46 -0.21 3.25
C PRO A 504 22.52 -1.60 3.91
N GLU A 505 23.70 -2.09 4.29
CA GLU A 505 23.82 -3.40 4.93
C GLU A 505 23.23 -3.38 6.34
N LEU A 506 23.54 -2.34 7.14
CA LEU A 506 22.92 -2.16 8.45
C LEU A 506 21.43 -1.82 8.36
N GLN A 507 21.00 -1.07 7.33
CA GLN A 507 19.57 -0.87 7.07
C GLN A 507 18.89 -2.21 6.81
N LYS A 508 19.44 -3.04 5.92
CA LYS A 508 18.91 -4.37 5.60
C LYS A 508 18.86 -5.26 6.83
N GLU A 509 19.92 -5.30 7.63
CA GLU A 509 19.95 -6.06 8.89
C GLU A 509 18.83 -5.59 9.83
N CYS A 510 18.72 -4.29 10.07
CA CYS A 510 17.65 -3.69 10.89
C CYS A 510 16.24 -4.05 10.39
N LEU A 511 16.05 -4.08 9.07
CA LEU A 511 14.78 -4.39 8.43
C LEU A 511 14.43 -5.90 8.44
N THR A 512 15.43 -6.78 8.54
CA THR A 512 15.27 -8.24 8.42
C THR A 512 15.46 -9.01 9.74
N SER A 513 16.15 -8.44 10.73
CA SER A 513 16.41 -9.06 12.05
C SER A 513 15.17 -9.02 12.94
N THR A 514 14.15 -9.83 12.63
CA THR A 514 12.83 -9.85 13.34
C THR A 514 12.15 -8.48 13.47
N GLY A 515 12.60 -7.48 12.69
CA GLY A 515 12.17 -6.09 12.82
C GLY A 515 12.57 -5.42 14.15
N LYS A 516 13.48 -5.97 14.97
CA LYS A 516 13.85 -5.25 16.20
C LYS A 516 14.82 -4.13 15.83
N PRO A 517 14.42 -2.84 15.96
CA PRO A 517 15.36 -1.75 15.78
C PRO A 517 16.51 -1.92 16.78
N THR A 518 17.72 -1.58 16.34
CA THR A 518 18.92 -1.51 17.18
C THR A 518 18.57 -0.84 18.51
N VAL A 519 18.98 -1.46 19.63
CA VAL A 519 18.61 -1.00 20.99
C VAL A 519 18.84 0.49 21.08
N THR A 520 17.73 1.24 21.15
CA THR A 520 17.83 2.68 21.11
C THR A 520 18.07 3.21 22.52
N PRO A 521 19.09 4.05 22.74
CA PRO A 521 19.29 4.69 24.03
C PRO A 521 18.04 5.48 24.42
N GLU A 522 17.65 5.33 25.68
CA GLU A 522 16.58 6.11 26.28
C GLU A 522 17.13 7.49 26.65
N SER A 523 16.64 8.53 25.98
CA SER A 523 17.00 9.92 26.25
C SER A 523 15.95 10.87 25.68
N CYS A 524 15.53 11.81 26.53
CA CYS A 524 14.68 12.94 26.18
C CYS A 524 15.48 14.20 25.83
N ASP A 525 16.76 14.05 25.52
CA ASP A 525 17.58 15.15 25.04
C ASP A 525 17.11 15.60 23.65
N LEU A 526 16.77 16.88 23.55
CA LEU A 526 16.40 17.52 22.30
C LEU A 526 17.59 18.23 21.64
N SER A 527 18.80 18.13 22.20
CA SER A 527 19.98 18.85 21.71
C SER A 527 20.30 18.51 20.25
N ILE A 528 20.91 19.49 19.57
CA ILE A 528 21.36 19.33 18.18
C ILE A 528 22.81 18.85 18.21
N ASP A 529 23.04 17.67 17.67
CA ASP A 529 24.35 17.08 17.42
C ASP A 529 24.66 17.25 15.93
N GLU A 530 25.52 18.22 15.62
CA GLU A 530 25.92 18.54 14.25
C GLU A 530 26.72 17.42 13.59
N ASN A 531 27.43 16.59 14.36
CA ASN A 531 28.20 15.48 13.82
C ASN A 531 27.28 14.32 13.42
N LEU A 532 26.24 14.07 14.22
CA LEU A 532 25.21 13.08 13.89
C LEU A 532 24.25 13.59 12.79
N GLY A 533 24.09 14.92 12.68
CA GLY A 533 23.17 15.52 11.72
C GLY A 533 21.70 15.33 12.12
N ASN A 534 21.40 15.33 13.42
CA ASN A 534 20.05 15.05 13.92
C ASN A 534 19.04 16.18 13.66
N PHE A 535 19.47 17.33 13.15
CA PHE A 535 18.60 18.38 12.63
C PHE A 535 18.63 18.38 11.10
N VAL A 536 17.55 17.93 10.47
CA VAL A 536 17.46 17.70 9.03
C VAL A 536 16.55 18.73 8.38
N VAL A 537 17.05 19.43 7.36
CA VAL A 537 16.22 20.24 6.47
C VAL A 537 15.70 19.34 5.36
N ASN A 538 14.53 18.72 5.57
CA ASN A 538 13.94 17.78 4.61
C ASN A 538 13.57 18.47 3.28
N LYS A 539 13.06 19.70 3.37
CA LYS A 539 12.75 20.54 2.22
C LYS A 539 13.07 21.98 2.56
N PRO A 540 13.97 22.65 1.82
CA PRO A 540 14.22 24.06 2.04
C PRO A 540 12.97 24.88 1.67
N GLY A 541 12.50 25.74 2.58
CA GLY A 541 11.54 26.78 2.27
C GLY A 541 12.22 28.00 1.63
N TYR A 542 11.42 29.01 1.28
CA TYR A 542 11.98 30.32 0.93
C TYR A 542 12.72 30.90 2.14
N ARG A 543 13.95 31.38 1.92
CA ARG A 543 14.82 31.95 2.96
C ARG A 543 15.23 33.37 2.59
N ALA A 544 15.19 34.29 3.54
CA ALA A 544 15.69 35.64 3.41
C ALA A 544 17.24 35.64 3.45
N GLU A 545 17.88 35.92 2.32
CA GLU A 545 19.35 35.88 2.19
C GLU A 545 20.07 36.89 3.08
N ASN A 546 19.44 38.03 3.37
CA ASN A 546 20.00 39.10 4.19
C ASN A 546 19.85 38.88 5.70
N GLU A 547 19.16 37.83 6.14
CA GLU A 547 18.91 37.53 7.56
C GLU A 547 19.24 36.06 7.90
N PRO A 548 20.50 35.61 7.67
CA PRO A 548 20.88 34.21 7.86
C PRO A 548 20.75 33.71 9.30
N PHE A 549 20.75 34.63 10.27
CA PHE A 549 20.59 34.32 11.69
C PHE A 549 19.25 33.63 12.02
N ARG A 550 18.23 33.80 11.17
CA ARG A 550 16.90 33.17 11.31
C ARG A 550 16.92 31.66 11.11
N TYR A 551 17.93 31.14 10.41
CA TYR A 551 18.02 29.73 10.03
C TYR A 551 19.06 28.95 10.85
N VAL A 552 19.45 29.48 12.01
CA VAL A 552 20.37 28.81 12.95
C VAL A 552 19.56 27.80 13.78
N PRO A 553 19.76 26.48 13.60
CA PRO A 553 18.91 25.44 14.21
C PRO A 553 18.77 25.56 15.73
N GLN A 554 19.85 25.93 16.43
CA GLN A 554 19.89 26.05 17.89
C GLN A 554 18.90 27.10 18.45
N ASN A 555 18.44 28.05 17.63
CA ASN A 555 17.47 29.06 18.07
C ASN A 555 16.10 28.48 18.39
N ILE A 556 15.77 27.26 17.92
CA ILE A 556 14.49 26.59 18.21
C ILE A 556 14.24 26.38 19.71
N PHE A 557 15.31 26.27 20.52
CA PHE A 557 15.21 26.09 21.98
C PHE A 557 15.22 27.42 22.74
N HIS A 558 15.52 28.54 22.07
CA HIS A 558 15.66 29.82 22.73
C HIS A 558 14.29 30.48 22.98
N HIS A 559 14.18 31.31 24.02
CA HIS A 559 12.93 32.01 24.35
C HIS A 559 12.83 33.41 23.72
N LYS A 560 13.95 33.99 23.23
CA LYS A 560 13.97 35.30 22.54
C LYS A 560 14.31 35.22 21.05
N ASN A 561 15.00 34.16 20.64
CA ASN A 561 15.35 33.91 19.25
C ASN A 561 14.39 32.86 18.72
N TYR A 562 14.48 32.57 17.43
CA TYR A 562 13.63 31.63 16.75
C TYR A 562 14.37 30.98 15.59
N TYR A 563 13.88 29.82 15.18
CA TYR A 563 14.26 29.17 13.94
C TYR A 563 13.13 29.36 12.94
N SER A 564 13.45 29.88 11.76
CA SER A 564 12.50 29.99 10.66
C SER A 564 12.54 28.74 9.80
N VAL A 565 11.40 28.06 9.64
CA VAL A 565 11.28 26.90 8.74
C VAL A 565 11.41 27.33 7.26
N GLY A 566 11.08 28.59 6.98
CA GLY A 566 10.99 29.14 5.64
C GLY A 566 9.68 28.76 4.95
N LYS A 567 9.12 29.68 4.17
CA LYS A 567 7.83 29.51 3.50
C LYS A 567 7.85 28.30 2.54
N GLY A 568 7.02 27.31 2.83
CA GLY A 568 6.94 26.01 2.14
C GLY A 568 7.98 24.97 2.57
N GLY A 569 8.77 25.27 3.60
CA GLY A 569 9.84 24.41 4.12
C GLY A 569 9.34 23.31 5.06
N VAL A 570 10.20 22.30 5.22
CA VAL A 570 10.01 21.17 6.14
C VAL A 570 11.33 20.86 6.82
N VAL A 571 11.30 20.77 8.14
CA VAL A 571 12.48 20.42 8.96
C VAL A 571 12.12 19.37 10.01
N THR A 572 13.06 18.52 10.36
CA THR A 572 12.89 17.46 11.37
C THR A 572 14.05 17.50 12.36
N LEU A 573 13.74 17.50 13.64
CA LEU A 573 14.66 17.23 14.73
C LEU A 573 14.48 15.77 15.17
N ASN A 574 15.49 14.95 14.95
CA ASN A 574 15.57 13.58 15.45
C ASN A 574 16.18 13.60 16.85
N LEU A 575 15.63 12.82 17.78
CA LEU A 575 16.19 12.72 19.12
C LEU A 575 17.56 12.02 19.06
N ALA A 576 18.52 12.56 19.81
CA ALA A 576 19.88 12.06 19.85
C ALA A 576 20.47 12.15 21.25
N TYR A 577 21.41 11.25 21.54
CA TYR A 577 22.16 11.25 22.78
C TYR A 577 23.52 10.59 22.56
N ASN A 578 24.60 11.27 22.97
CA ASN A 578 25.98 10.77 22.87
C ASN A 578 26.36 10.28 21.45
N GLY A 579 26.04 11.06 20.42
CA GLY A 579 26.43 10.75 19.04
C GLY A 579 25.65 9.61 18.39
N VAL A 580 24.54 9.18 18.99
CA VAL A 580 23.62 8.19 18.40
C VAL A 580 22.17 8.67 18.53
N TYR A 581 21.29 8.24 17.65
CA TYR A 581 19.87 8.56 17.73
C TYR A 581 19.21 7.86 18.94
N SER A 582 18.28 8.52 19.60
CA SER A 582 17.65 8.08 20.85
C SER A 582 16.12 7.97 20.76
N GLY A 583 15.47 7.55 21.86
CA GLY A 583 14.03 7.63 22.04
C GLY A 583 13.68 8.13 23.43
N CYS A 584 12.54 8.81 23.57
CA CYS A 584 12.09 9.33 24.85
C CYS A 584 10.69 8.82 25.19
N ASP A 585 10.53 8.16 26.34
CA ASP A 585 9.25 7.80 26.92
C ASP A 585 8.41 9.05 27.13
N VAL A 586 7.31 9.17 26.38
CA VAL A 586 6.50 10.40 26.39
C VAL A 586 5.44 10.41 27.48
N GLN A 587 5.11 9.27 28.09
CA GLN A 587 4.02 9.19 29.06
C GLN A 587 4.20 10.22 30.18
N ASN A 588 3.16 11.00 30.45
CA ASN A 588 3.12 12.09 31.43
C ASN A 588 4.09 13.24 31.17
N LYS A 589 4.67 13.34 29.97
CA LYS A 589 5.47 14.49 29.54
C LYS A 589 4.63 15.50 28.77
N THR A 590 5.09 16.73 28.76
CA THR A 590 4.49 17.82 27.97
C THR A 590 5.49 18.36 26.98
N LEU A 591 5.16 18.26 25.68
CA LEU A 591 5.87 18.97 24.62
C LEU A 591 5.26 20.36 24.45
N SER A 592 6.12 21.38 24.49
CA SER A 592 5.73 22.78 24.34
C SER A 592 6.62 23.49 23.33
N LEU A 593 6.02 24.38 22.55
CA LEU A 593 6.71 25.31 21.66
C LEU A 593 5.80 26.49 21.34
N ASP A 594 6.40 27.58 20.87
CA ASP A 594 5.70 28.79 20.47
C ASP A 594 5.99 29.09 19.01
N GLU A 595 4.96 29.57 18.31
CA GLU A 595 5.14 30.31 17.07
C GLU A 595 5.62 31.73 17.43
N PHE A 596 6.64 32.21 16.73
CA PHE A 596 7.19 33.54 16.94
C PHE A 596 6.76 34.51 15.86
N THR A 597 6.20 35.65 16.28
CA THR A 597 6.00 36.78 15.37
C THR A 597 6.60 38.05 15.96
N GLY A 598 7.37 38.77 15.14
CA GLY A 598 7.87 40.11 15.47
C GLY A 598 6.72 41.07 15.78
N ASN A 599 6.93 42.01 16.71
CA ASN A 599 5.94 43.01 17.12
C ASN A 599 4.68 42.47 17.85
N ASN A 600 4.65 41.18 18.23
CA ASN A 600 3.53 40.57 18.96
C ASN A 600 2.19 40.72 18.21
N TRP A 601 2.25 40.60 16.88
CA TRP A 601 1.07 40.62 16.02
C TRP A 601 0.26 39.32 16.18
N ASP A 602 -1.02 39.40 15.83
CA ASP A 602 -1.90 38.24 15.76
C ASP A 602 -2.06 37.81 14.29
N PHE A 603 -2.64 36.63 14.08
CA PHE A 603 -2.86 36.07 12.76
C PHE A 603 -3.66 36.98 11.81
N GLN A 604 -4.49 37.89 12.34
CA GLN A 604 -5.26 38.83 11.50
C GLN A 604 -4.43 40.00 11.00
N ARG A 605 -3.29 40.30 11.64
CA ARG A 605 -2.37 41.37 11.26
C ARG A 605 -1.19 40.87 10.44
N PHE A 606 -0.71 39.67 10.74
CA PHE A 606 0.36 39.02 10.00
C PHE A 606 0.16 37.51 10.12
N ALA A 607 -0.21 36.87 9.02
CA ALA A 607 -0.68 35.50 9.02
C ALA A 607 0.45 34.55 8.61
N GLU A 608 0.82 33.68 9.53
CA GLU A 608 1.79 32.60 9.40
C GLU A 608 1.18 31.34 10.02
N GLN A 609 1.43 30.19 9.40
CA GLN A 609 0.85 28.94 9.84
C GLN A 609 1.73 27.74 9.48
N GLY A 610 1.70 26.73 10.35
CA GLY A 610 2.40 25.47 10.13
C GLY A 610 1.79 24.33 10.91
N LEU A 611 2.30 23.12 10.65
CA LEU A 611 1.99 21.92 11.41
C LEU A 611 3.21 21.48 12.21
N THR A 612 2.97 20.99 13.41
CA THR A 612 3.97 20.26 14.19
C THR A 612 3.56 18.80 14.26
N LYS A 613 4.46 17.89 13.92
CA LYS A 613 4.25 16.45 13.95
C LYS A 613 5.29 15.78 14.83
N VAL A 614 4.93 14.68 15.46
CA VAL A 614 5.83 13.85 16.26
C VAL A 614 5.84 12.43 15.70
N LEU A 615 7.01 11.81 15.64
CA LEU A 615 7.15 10.40 15.32
C LEU A 615 7.19 9.63 16.64
N LEU A 616 6.16 8.83 16.90
CA LEU A 616 6.07 7.97 18.08
C LEU A 616 6.30 6.52 17.66
N ALA A 617 7.12 5.81 18.41
CA ALA A 617 7.24 4.35 18.35
C ALA A 617 6.50 3.76 19.55
N CYS A 618 5.35 3.13 19.33
CA CYS A 618 4.48 2.61 20.39
C CYS A 618 4.37 1.08 20.29
N GLU A 619 4.32 0.39 21.41
CA GLU A 619 4.07 -1.06 21.40
C GLU A 619 2.59 -1.36 21.16
N GLN A 620 2.30 -2.16 20.13
CA GLN A 620 0.99 -2.71 19.78
C GLN A 620 1.16 -4.18 19.44
N ASP A 621 0.40 -5.08 20.08
CA ASP A 621 0.44 -6.53 19.84
C ASP A 621 1.85 -7.17 19.93
N ASN A 622 2.68 -6.68 20.86
CA ASN A 622 4.10 -7.03 21.04
C ASN A 622 5.04 -6.60 19.90
N GLU A 623 4.59 -5.72 19.02
CA GLU A 623 5.40 -5.10 17.96
C GLU A 623 5.50 -3.58 18.17
N ALA A 624 6.64 -2.99 17.81
CA ALA A 624 6.82 -1.55 17.87
C ALA A 624 6.34 -0.92 16.56
N VAL A 625 5.25 -0.15 16.62
CA VAL A 625 4.66 0.55 15.47
C VAL A 625 5.09 2.00 15.49
N LEU A 626 5.67 2.48 14.38
CA LEU A 626 6.03 3.88 14.20
C LEU A 626 4.92 4.66 13.51
N ASN A 627 4.46 5.74 14.14
CA ASN A 627 3.40 6.60 13.62
C ASN A 627 3.74 8.08 13.74
N TRP A 628 3.50 8.83 12.65
CA TRP A 628 3.51 10.30 12.69
C TRP A 628 2.16 10.81 13.20
N GLU A 629 2.18 11.43 14.37
CA GLU A 629 1.02 12.12 14.91
C GLU A 629 1.14 13.63 14.69
N THR A 630 0.06 14.27 14.25
CA THR A 630 0.01 15.74 14.20
C THR A 630 -0.45 16.24 15.56
N LEU A 631 0.33 17.17 16.14
CA LEU A 631 -0.01 17.71 17.45
C LEU A 631 -1.25 18.60 17.35
N GLU A 632 -2.24 18.29 18.17
CA GLU A 632 -3.45 19.07 18.27
C GLU A 632 -3.16 20.48 18.77
N THR A 633 -3.84 21.46 18.18
CA THR A 633 -3.84 22.84 18.63
C THR A 633 -5.26 23.24 19.03
N THR A 634 -5.46 24.49 19.43
CA THR A 634 -6.82 25.02 19.67
C THR A 634 -7.62 25.20 18.37
N PHE A 635 -7.03 24.92 17.20
CA PHE A 635 -7.65 25.11 15.89
C PHE A 635 -8.12 23.78 15.29
N PRO A 636 -9.26 23.75 14.56
CA PRO A 636 -9.83 22.51 14.02
C PRO A 636 -8.95 21.78 13.00
N ASP A 637 -8.01 22.49 12.38
CA ASP A 637 -7.05 21.97 11.40
C ASP A 637 -5.67 21.65 11.99
N ASN A 638 -5.54 21.74 13.33
CA ASN A 638 -4.31 21.53 14.08
C ASN A 638 -3.15 22.43 13.64
N LEU A 639 -3.44 23.56 13.00
CA LEU A 639 -2.42 24.53 12.65
C LEU A 639 -1.93 25.23 13.91
N LEU A 640 -0.60 25.37 13.99
CA LEU A 640 0.02 26.36 14.85
C LEU A 640 0.14 27.64 14.02
N ILE A 641 -0.50 28.70 14.48
CA ILE A 641 -0.57 29.98 13.76
C ILE A 641 0.17 31.07 14.52
N THR A 642 0.40 32.21 13.86
CA THR A 642 0.99 33.45 14.38
C THR A 642 0.68 33.71 15.86
N ASN A 643 1.72 33.73 16.69
CA ASN A 643 1.66 34.06 18.12
C ASN A 643 0.82 33.10 18.98
N HIS A 644 0.60 31.87 18.50
CA HIS A 644 0.04 30.78 19.28
C HIS A 644 1.13 29.82 19.77
N LYS A 645 0.73 28.89 20.65
CA LYS A 645 1.61 27.92 21.28
C LYS A 645 1.00 26.54 21.31
N ILE A 646 1.86 25.54 21.29
CA ILE A 646 1.50 24.15 21.58
C ILE A 646 1.91 23.85 23.02
N ASN A 647 1.03 23.18 23.75
CA ASN A 647 1.30 22.54 25.03
C ASN A 647 0.58 21.19 25.04
N LYS A 648 1.17 20.17 24.39
CA LYS A 648 0.58 18.84 24.30
C LYS A 648 1.13 17.97 25.44
N SER A 649 0.23 17.48 26.28
CA SER A 649 0.56 16.48 27.30
C SER A 649 0.18 15.07 26.82
N PHE A 650 1.08 14.13 27.00
CA PHE A 650 0.91 12.72 26.64
C PHE A 650 0.45 11.90 27.86
N ASN A 651 -0.71 12.26 28.40
CA ASN A 651 -1.23 11.67 29.66
C ASN A 651 -2.20 10.50 29.43
N ASP A 652 -2.65 10.31 28.18
CA ASP A 652 -3.56 9.23 27.81
C ASP A 652 -2.84 7.87 27.91
N ASP A 653 -3.54 6.84 28.37
CA ASP A 653 -3.05 5.47 28.50
C ASP A 653 -2.50 4.92 27.17
N LYS A 654 -3.01 5.42 26.03
CA LYS A 654 -2.49 5.04 24.70
C LYS A 654 -1.01 5.42 24.47
N TYR A 655 -0.47 6.34 25.25
CA TYR A 655 0.95 6.76 25.15
C TYR A 655 1.87 6.02 26.13
N SER A 656 1.34 5.11 26.94
CA SER A 656 2.10 4.40 27.99
C SER A 656 3.28 3.59 27.47
N SER A 657 3.20 3.08 26.24
CA SER A 657 4.26 2.32 25.57
C SER A 657 4.98 3.14 24.47
N CYS A 658 4.73 4.44 24.37
CA CYS A 658 5.22 5.26 23.26
C CYS A 658 6.54 5.96 23.58
N LYS A 659 7.46 5.91 22.61
CA LYS A 659 8.72 6.65 22.58
C LYS A 659 8.72 7.69 21.47
N LEU A 660 8.99 8.95 21.80
CA LEU A 660 9.25 10.00 20.82
C LEU A 660 10.59 9.76 20.13
N ARG A 661 10.60 9.79 18.80
CA ARG A 661 11.78 9.60 17.94
C ARG A 661 12.19 10.86 17.20
N ALA A 662 11.22 11.65 16.77
CA ALA A 662 11.46 12.87 16.01
C ALA A 662 10.33 13.87 16.16
N ILE A 663 10.64 15.14 15.91
CA ILE A 663 9.70 16.27 15.84
C ILE A 663 9.88 16.94 14.49
N ARG A 664 8.80 17.07 13.72
CA ARG A 664 8.80 17.68 12.38
C ARG A 664 7.96 18.93 12.35
N PHE A 665 8.47 19.96 11.70
CA PHE A 665 7.81 21.23 11.48
C PHE A 665 7.58 21.44 9.99
N VAL A 666 6.36 21.77 9.61
CA VAL A 666 5.92 21.93 8.22
C VAL A 666 5.32 23.32 8.07
N ASP A 667 5.97 24.20 7.29
CA ASP A 667 5.39 25.49 6.95
C ASP A 667 4.21 25.31 5.98
N ARG A 668 3.10 26.00 6.28
CA ARG A 668 1.94 26.13 5.39
C ARG A 668 1.56 27.60 5.14
N THR A 669 2.46 28.54 5.39
CA THR A 669 2.25 29.98 5.18
C THR A 669 1.96 30.30 3.72
N HIS A 670 2.60 29.60 2.78
CA HIS A 670 2.30 29.69 1.34
C HIS A 670 0.89 29.24 0.94
N LYS A 671 0.14 28.58 1.83
CA LYS A 671 -1.26 28.18 1.59
C LYS A 671 -2.27 29.23 2.06
N ILE A 672 -1.83 30.29 2.74
CA ILE A 672 -2.71 31.36 3.20
C ILE A 672 -3.23 32.14 1.97
N PRO A 673 -4.55 32.25 1.77
CA PRO A 673 -5.09 32.96 0.62
C PRO A 673 -4.75 34.45 0.65
N SER A 674 -4.46 35.04 -0.52
CA SER A 674 -4.07 36.46 -0.63
C SER A 674 -5.14 37.46 -0.20
N TYR A 675 -6.38 37.01 -0.08
CA TYR A 675 -7.53 37.81 0.35
C TYR A 675 -7.82 37.69 1.86
N GLN A 676 -7.11 36.83 2.59
CA GLN A 676 -7.32 36.66 4.02
C GLN A 676 -6.70 37.84 4.81
N PRO A 677 -7.36 38.32 5.88
CA PRO A 677 -6.74 39.22 6.84
C PRO A 677 -5.39 38.66 7.34
N GLY A 678 -4.39 39.54 7.42
CA GLY A 678 -3.03 39.22 7.85
C GLY A 678 -2.15 38.63 6.76
N TYR A 679 -2.69 38.27 5.59
CA TYR A 679 -1.86 37.79 4.49
C TYR A 679 -0.77 38.81 4.13
N SER A 680 0.46 38.31 4.03
CA SER A 680 1.62 39.08 3.61
C SER A 680 2.38 38.34 2.52
N ALA A 681 2.51 38.96 1.36
CA ALA A 681 3.34 38.42 0.28
C ALA A 681 4.81 38.28 0.69
N ILE A 682 5.26 39.15 1.60
CA ILE A 682 6.65 39.19 2.11
C ILE A 682 6.88 38.32 3.35
N SER A 683 5.84 37.66 3.89
CA SER A 683 6.06 36.72 4.99
C SER A 683 7.03 35.62 4.55
N ASP A 684 8.05 35.41 5.37
CA ASP A 684 9.14 34.47 5.14
C ASP A 684 8.87 33.10 5.76
N GLY A 685 7.82 32.95 6.55
CA GLY A 685 7.22 31.67 6.87
C GLY A 685 7.08 31.41 8.37
N PHE A 686 6.87 30.15 8.69
CA PHE A 686 6.58 29.66 10.03
C PHE A 686 7.82 29.66 10.92
N ASP A 687 7.78 30.49 11.97
CA ASP A 687 8.89 30.72 12.89
C ASP A 687 8.62 30.05 14.24
N ILE A 688 9.55 29.21 14.69
CA ILE A 688 9.37 28.36 15.87
C ILE A 688 10.45 28.62 16.92
N ARG A 689 10.05 28.59 18.19
CA ARG A 689 10.97 28.78 19.32
C ARG A 689 10.49 28.08 20.59
N ASN A 690 11.32 28.17 21.64
CA ASN A 690 11.01 27.71 22.99
C ASN A 690 10.59 26.22 23.04
N LEU A 691 11.12 25.40 22.13
CA LEU A 691 10.85 23.96 22.10
C LEU A 691 11.38 23.28 23.37
N LYS A 692 10.50 22.61 24.10
CA LYS A 692 10.81 21.91 25.35
C LYS A 692 9.96 20.65 25.49
N LEU A 693 10.55 19.63 26.08
CA LEU A 693 9.87 18.42 26.55
C LEU A 693 10.13 18.30 28.06
N ASN A 694 9.08 18.46 28.86
CA ASN A 694 9.15 18.42 30.33
C ASN A 694 8.50 17.16 30.88
#